data_AF-A0A371LCJ2-F1
#
_entry.id   AF-A0A371LCJ2-F1
#
_cell.length_a   1.000
_cell.length_b   1.000
_cell.length_c   1.000
_cell.angle_alpha   90.00
_cell.angle_beta   90.00
_cell.angle_gamma   90.00
#
_symmetry.space_group_name_H-M   'P 1'
#
loop_
_entity.id
_entity.type
_entity.pdbx_description
1 polymer ?
#
loop_
_entity_poly.entity_id
_entity_poly.type
_entity_poly.pdbx_seq_one_letter_code
_entity_poly.pdbx_strand_id
1 'polypeptide(L)'
;MALYGVLAVAESGGELYGTDSKLEPFVDDGRLVTIDIDLTGEVPDVSDPKVDTLRAEDVPNLRYAHKSSGRGAKYSLTQIGSKNGNDAAGVASTILGRVRSWTTQDSVLSVTGEDGHPDGWIVEELAAIFEKGSDTLETLEEAIKALLPPDESLPTVVTIRLRLDADRLSQSEESGTRWFWPAELDVLEEAMKRYATANAADKNVESGDGISEGESVGLVTDRVERVVGTPDNPIGVFSVKHPDAQPGLRQDQSWRNYPVGADTAMLFSKGQDLVEMCVLRRGGVETYALPYFAGELTPLKAQSLYGAIQSLDYESDYDESGGSPMARVTYELRESENEALQKLADTELRFYTITLPIGDDKNVIAEEPAAPVYWVSELADALAQTVHGPTLNPEQGGFAPYNNWSLLELATEDFEEARKFGFYRIVGHQFTDSAFAYRGDDEGDDFRRVVDHRLIAGVPLNASMLFDEYLRRYHDESEGGDLPPHQIVAQQLVHLETLSRAGLLNGLDVPIEPPTMTTETVTETDFDATSLSAIREHRLESFLDRPLFEAPARRAAALAGVLVGQVSWHQESERNIGRPLDAQTKGDQLTKNSLENALTSALEKAKVYALDSEYRSDRDMLFPETVDRLLETTEDMPSAWPIEKRELQFCYVLGHAHGRRSMPIAFDLHEKEDEGDQGAEEPAENTAN
;
A
#
# COMPACT_ATOMS: atom_id res chain seq x y z
N MET A 1 -2.81 -15.93 8.34
CA MET A 1 -1.99 -16.07 9.57
C MET A 1 -1.26 -17.41 9.69
N ALA A 2 -1.95 -18.56 9.72
CA ALA A 2 -1.26 -19.86 9.86
C ALA A 2 -0.18 -20.11 8.79
N LEU A 3 -0.49 -19.80 7.51
CA LEU A 3 0.48 -19.83 6.41
C LEU A 3 1.73 -19.01 6.73
N TYR A 4 1.57 -17.74 7.09
CA TYR A 4 2.68 -16.82 7.39
C TYR A 4 3.51 -17.29 8.58
N GLY A 5 2.86 -17.87 9.60
CA GLY A 5 3.58 -18.51 10.70
C GLY A 5 4.41 -19.71 10.25
N VAL A 6 3.86 -20.56 9.38
CA VAL A 6 4.60 -21.70 8.80
C VAL A 6 5.78 -21.23 7.95
N LEU A 7 5.61 -20.17 7.15
CA LEU A 7 6.69 -19.57 6.38
C LEU A 7 7.80 -19.04 7.29
N ALA A 8 7.44 -18.30 8.34
CA ALA A 8 8.39 -17.75 9.30
C ALA A 8 9.11 -18.84 10.11
N VAL A 9 8.44 -19.95 10.46
CA VAL A 9 9.08 -21.07 11.15
C VAL A 9 10.01 -21.86 10.24
N ALA A 10 9.64 -22.04 8.98
CA ALA A 10 10.49 -22.71 8.00
C ALA A 10 11.80 -21.97 7.79
N GLU A 11 11.79 -20.63 7.78
CA GLU A 11 13.03 -19.84 7.73
C GLU A 11 13.86 -19.97 9.00
N SER A 12 13.24 -19.98 10.17
CA SER A 12 13.98 -20.10 11.44
C SER A 12 14.47 -21.54 11.71
N GLY A 13 14.84 -22.29 10.68
CA GLY A 13 15.36 -23.66 10.78
C GLY A 13 14.35 -24.70 11.25
N GLY A 14 13.04 -24.40 11.21
CA GLY A 14 11.98 -25.26 11.74
C GLY A 14 11.67 -25.05 13.22
N GLU A 15 12.31 -24.08 13.88
CA GLU A 15 12.09 -23.83 15.30
C GLU A 15 10.91 -22.90 15.55
N LEU A 16 9.93 -23.32 16.34
CA LEU A 16 8.75 -22.49 16.62
C LEU A 16 9.03 -21.38 17.66
N TYR A 17 9.90 -21.66 18.63
CA TYR A 17 10.17 -20.76 19.76
C TYR A 17 11.55 -20.10 19.69
N GLY A 18 12.52 -20.71 19.01
CA GLY A 18 13.84 -20.12 18.75
C GLY A 18 13.83 -19.06 17.65
N THR A 19 14.73 -18.10 17.72
CA THR A 19 14.91 -17.00 16.77
C THR A 19 16.40 -16.75 16.52
N ASP A 20 17.15 -17.81 16.28
CA ASP A 20 18.60 -17.78 16.09
C ASP A 20 19.03 -16.87 14.92
N SER A 21 18.21 -16.75 13.86
CA SER A 21 18.46 -15.81 12.74
C SER A 21 18.59 -14.34 13.18
N LYS A 22 17.99 -13.94 14.32
CA LYS A 22 18.15 -12.58 14.87
C LYS A 22 19.53 -12.33 15.48
N LEU A 23 20.36 -13.36 15.65
CA LEU A 23 21.76 -13.24 16.06
C LEU A 23 22.70 -12.99 14.88
N GLU A 24 22.28 -13.23 13.64
CA GLU A 24 23.13 -13.05 12.45
C GLU A 24 23.75 -11.64 12.34
N PRO A 25 23.04 -10.52 12.62
CA PRO A 25 23.64 -9.19 12.57
C PRO A 25 24.74 -8.94 13.61
N PHE A 26 24.92 -9.86 14.58
CA PHE A 26 25.93 -9.79 15.64
C PHE A 26 27.11 -10.73 15.38
N VAL A 27 27.01 -11.64 14.40
CA VAL A 27 28.08 -12.58 14.07
C VAL A 27 29.27 -11.81 13.49
N ASP A 28 30.48 -12.19 13.92
CA ASP A 28 31.79 -11.62 13.60
C ASP A 28 32.03 -10.17 14.08
N ASP A 29 31.04 -9.30 14.02
CA ASP A 29 31.15 -7.89 14.41
C ASP A 29 30.76 -7.64 15.88
N GLY A 30 29.94 -8.52 16.47
CA GLY A 30 29.43 -8.39 17.83
C GLY A 30 30.32 -9.01 18.92
N ARG A 31 29.98 -8.72 20.18
CA ARG A 31 30.60 -9.29 21.38
C ARG A 31 29.67 -10.27 22.07
N LEU A 32 30.15 -11.47 22.37
CA LEU A 32 29.49 -12.45 23.21
C LEU A 32 30.03 -12.34 24.65
N VAL A 33 29.20 -11.84 25.56
CA VAL A 33 29.46 -11.81 27.00
C VAL A 33 28.89 -13.08 27.62
N THR A 34 29.76 -13.94 28.15
CA THR A 34 29.38 -15.19 28.82
C THR A 34 29.58 -15.06 30.32
N ILE A 35 28.53 -15.31 31.10
CA ILE A 35 28.57 -15.40 32.57
C ILE A 35 28.57 -16.88 32.95
N ASP A 36 29.66 -17.33 33.54
CA ASP A 36 29.85 -18.73 33.98
C ASP A 36 29.35 -18.88 35.43
N ILE A 37 28.38 -19.77 35.67
CA ILE A 37 27.83 -20.07 37.00
C ILE A 37 28.03 -21.56 37.32
N ASP A 38 28.67 -21.87 38.44
CA ASP A 38 28.85 -23.23 38.94
C ASP A 38 27.79 -23.57 40.00
N LEU A 39 26.90 -24.52 39.67
CA LEU A 39 25.82 -24.99 40.55
C LEU A 39 26.11 -26.38 41.15
N THR A 40 27.36 -26.84 41.12
CA THR A 40 27.74 -28.16 41.66
C THR A 40 27.97 -28.17 43.17
N GLY A 41 28.23 -27.01 43.77
CA GLY A 41 28.42 -26.83 45.21
C GLY A 41 27.11 -26.57 45.98
N GLU A 42 27.20 -26.48 47.31
CA GLU A 42 26.07 -26.08 48.17
C GLU A 42 25.72 -24.58 48.04
N VAL A 43 26.67 -23.77 47.57
CA VAL A 43 26.47 -22.34 47.26
C VAL A 43 26.91 -22.12 45.82
N PRO A 44 26.06 -21.51 44.96
CA PRO A 44 26.44 -21.15 43.61
C PRO A 44 27.68 -20.26 43.55
N ASP A 45 28.62 -20.56 42.65
CA ASP A 45 29.79 -19.73 42.40
C ASP A 45 29.64 -19.03 41.04
N VAL A 46 29.63 -17.70 41.04
CA VAL A 46 29.48 -16.87 39.84
C VAL A 46 30.84 -16.31 39.47
N SER A 47 31.38 -16.76 38.33
CA SER A 47 32.68 -16.32 37.82
C SER A 47 32.60 -14.96 37.14
N ASP A 48 33.75 -14.31 37.00
CA ASP A 48 33.87 -13.07 36.22
C ASP A 48 33.40 -13.29 34.76
N PRO A 49 32.65 -12.34 34.17
CA PRO A 49 32.19 -12.42 32.79
C PRO A 49 33.36 -12.51 31.81
N LYS A 50 33.15 -13.24 30.70
CA LYS A 50 34.11 -13.35 29.60
C LYS A 50 33.55 -12.70 28.36
N VAL A 51 34.39 -12.00 27.60
CA VAL A 51 34.02 -11.37 26.32
C VAL A 51 34.78 -12.07 25.20
N ASP A 52 34.05 -12.58 24.22
CA ASP A 52 34.59 -13.07 22.96
C ASP A 52 33.86 -12.41 21.77
N THR A 53 34.32 -12.68 20.55
CA THR A 53 33.60 -12.35 19.33
C THR A 53 32.52 -13.40 19.12
N LEU A 54 31.27 -12.98 18.86
CA LEU A 54 30.20 -13.93 18.54
C LEU A 54 30.46 -14.55 17.17
N ARG A 55 30.54 -15.87 17.08
CA ARG A 55 30.73 -16.58 15.80
C ARG A 55 29.48 -17.36 15.41
N ALA A 56 29.39 -17.72 14.14
CA ALA A 56 28.32 -18.56 13.63
C ALA A 56 28.22 -19.92 14.37
N GLU A 57 29.34 -20.45 14.84
CA GLU A 57 29.42 -21.69 15.63
C GLU A 57 28.84 -21.57 17.05
N ASP A 58 28.76 -20.35 17.60
CA ASP A 58 28.22 -20.10 18.93
C ASP A 58 26.68 -20.05 18.92
N VAL A 59 26.09 -19.59 17.81
CA VAL A 59 24.64 -19.30 17.68
C VAL A 59 23.76 -20.47 18.17
N PRO A 60 23.97 -21.73 17.74
CA PRO A 60 23.11 -22.84 18.16
C PRO A 60 23.16 -23.12 19.67
N ASN A 61 24.23 -22.73 20.36
CA ASN A 61 24.39 -22.97 21.79
C ASN A 61 23.56 -21.98 22.64
N LEU A 62 23.25 -20.81 22.09
CA LEU A 62 22.70 -19.69 22.85
C LEU A 62 21.19 -19.78 23.08
N ARG A 63 20.47 -20.57 22.27
CA ARG A 63 19.01 -20.76 22.32
C ARG A 63 18.24 -19.45 22.45
N TYR A 64 18.44 -18.55 21.49
CA TYR A 64 17.89 -17.19 21.59
C TYR A 64 16.42 -17.16 21.14
N ALA A 65 15.55 -16.51 21.92
CA ALA A 65 14.14 -16.35 21.60
C ALA A 65 13.62 -14.94 21.87
N HIS A 66 12.91 -14.37 20.89
CA HIS A 66 12.50 -12.97 20.89
C HIS A 66 11.14 -12.72 20.22
N LYS A 67 10.37 -11.77 20.76
CA LYS A 67 9.18 -11.19 20.13
C LYS A 67 9.55 -9.98 19.27
N SER A 68 9.28 -10.04 17.97
CA SER A 68 9.64 -8.98 17.02
C SER A 68 8.98 -7.60 17.21
N SER A 69 7.85 -7.50 17.91
CA SER A 69 7.12 -6.22 18.11
C SER A 69 7.93 -5.20 18.93
N GLY A 70 7.79 -3.89 18.62
CA GLY A 70 8.64 -2.75 19.03
C GLY A 70 8.92 -2.46 20.52
N ARG A 71 8.52 -3.36 21.44
CA ARG A 71 8.99 -3.38 22.84
C ARG A 71 9.84 -4.61 23.21
N GLY A 72 10.02 -5.55 22.28
CA GLY A 72 11.00 -6.65 22.31
C GLY A 72 11.09 -7.42 23.61
N ALA A 73 10.00 -8.08 24.04
CA ALA A 73 10.08 -9.06 25.11
C ALA A 73 10.97 -10.22 24.63
N LYS A 74 12.02 -10.52 25.38
CA LYS A 74 12.95 -11.61 25.07
C LYS A 74 12.60 -12.79 25.96
N TYR A 75 12.33 -13.92 25.31
CA TYR A 75 11.79 -15.11 25.96
C TYR A 75 12.86 -16.07 26.46
N SER A 76 14.13 -15.87 26.11
CA SER A 76 15.26 -16.72 26.49
C SER A 76 16.14 -16.10 27.57
N LEU A 77 16.95 -16.93 28.23
CA LEU A 77 18.00 -16.49 29.14
C LEU A 77 19.09 -15.66 28.43
N THR A 78 19.38 -15.99 27.16
CA THR A 78 20.25 -15.18 26.29
C THR A 78 19.56 -13.87 25.89
N GLN A 79 20.30 -12.76 25.91
CA GLN A 79 19.79 -11.40 25.73
C GLN A 79 20.70 -10.59 24.78
N ILE A 80 20.12 -9.94 23.76
CA ILE A 80 20.89 -9.09 22.81
C ILE A 80 20.80 -7.58 23.06
N GLY A 81 21.78 -6.83 22.61
CA GLY A 81 21.76 -5.38 22.53
C GLY A 81 21.05 -4.84 21.28
N SER A 82 21.25 -3.57 21.00
CA SER A 82 20.95 -2.96 19.70
C SER A 82 21.96 -3.46 18.66
N LYS A 83 21.50 -3.68 17.43
CA LYS A 83 22.38 -3.94 16.28
C LYS A 83 23.32 -2.76 15.96
N ASN A 84 22.95 -1.55 16.37
CA ASN A 84 23.79 -0.36 16.25
C ASN A 84 24.76 -0.18 17.44
N GLY A 85 24.79 -1.17 18.34
CA GLY A 85 25.67 -1.24 19.50
C GLY A 85 25.10 -0.69 20.80
N ASN A 86 25.77 -1.05 21.89
CA ASN A 86 25.54 -0.55 23.24
C ASN A 86 26.87 -0.19 23.87
N ASP A 87 26.85 0.85 24.70
CA ASP A 87 27.95 1.17 25.59
C ASP A 87 28.00 0.19 26.78
N ALA A 88 29.13 0.14 27.46
CA ALA A 88 29.36 -0.75 28.59
C ALA A 88 28.30 -0.58 29.71
N ALA A 89 27.86 0.67 29.95
CA ALA A 89 26.81 0.97 30.92
C ALA A 89 25.44 0.43 30.49
N GLY A 90 25.09 0.53 29.20
CA GLY A 90 23.88 -0.04 28.63
C GLY A 90 23.86 -1.56 28.71
N VAL A 91 24.99 -2.23 28.46
CA VAL A 91 25.10 -3.69 28.62
C VAL A 91 24.91 -4.09 30.08
N ALA A 92 25.68 -3.49 31.00
CA ALA A 92 25.65 -3.80 32.42
C ALA A 92 24.28 -3.54 33.05
N SER A 93 23.62 -2.43 32.73
CA SER A 93 22.32 -2.10 33.33
C SER A 93 21.15 -2.75 32.59
N THR A 94 21.04 -2.50 31.28
CA THR A 94 19.83 -2.78 30.52
C THR A 94 19.78 -4.22 30.03
N ILE A 95 20.91 -4.78 29.55
CA ILE A 95 20.91 -6.14 29.02
C ILE A 95 20.93 -7.15 30.17
N LEU A 96 21.82 -6.98 31.17
CA LEU A 96 21.82 -7.81 32.37
C LEU A 96 20.52 -7.65 33.18
N GLY A 97 19.97 -6.44 33.26
CA GLY A 97 18.67 -6.19 33.89
C GLY A 97 17.52 -6.97 33.25
N ARG A 98 17.63 -7.34 31.96
CA ARG A 98 16.65 -8.22 31.29
C ARG A 98 16.88 -9.70 31.62
N VAL A 99 18.14 -10.15 31.75
CA VAL A 99 18.46 -11.49 32.28
C VAL A 99 17.80 -11.66 33.64
N ARG A 100 18.00 -10.67 34.53
CA ARG A 100 17.35 -10.61 35.84
C ARG A 100 15.83 -10.67 35.77
N SER A 101 15.23 -9.85 34.91
CA SER A 101 13.77 -9.82 34.76
C SER A 101 13.21 -11.14 34.26
N TRP A 102 13.98 -11.86 33.43
CA TRP A 102 13.56 -13.15 32.89
C TRP A 102 13.55 -14.23 33.98
N THR A 103 14.61 -14.33 34.79
CA THR A 103 14.74 -15.36 35.83
C THR A 103 13.67 -15.24 36.93
N THR A 104 13.11 -14.04 37.13
CA THR A 104 12.07 -13.79 38.15
C THR A 104 10.65 -13.68 37.58
N GLN A 105 10.45 -13.98 36.30
CA GLN A 105 9.13 -13.89 35.68
C GLN A 105 8.22 -15.03 36.15
N ASP A 106 6.98 -14.74 36.55
CA ASP A 106 6.04 -15.75 37.08
C ASP A 106 5.85 -16.96 36.13
N SER A 107 5.76 -16.71 34.83
CA SER A 107 5.65 -17.77 33.82
C SER A 107 6.90 -18.64 33.71
N VAL A 108 8.09 -18.07 33.94
CA VAL A 108 9.36 -18.80 34.00
C VAL A 108 9.42 -19.64 35.27
N LEU A 109 9.10 -19.04 36.43
CA LEU A 109 9.06 -19.72 37.72
C LEU A 109 8.01 -20.83 37.79
N SER A 110 6.99 -20.82 36.93
CA SER A 110 6.00 -21.89 36.88
C SER A 110 6.61 -23.28 36.57
N VAL A 111 7.80 -23.35 35.96
CA VAL A 111 8.50 -24.64 35.71
C VAL A 111 9.07 -25.27 36.97
N THR A 112 9.02 -24.58 38.12
CA THR A 112 9.56 -25.07 39.37
C THR A 112 8.47 -25.71 40.24
N GLY A 113 8.83 -26.28 41.40
CA GLY A 113 7.89 -26.96 42.30
C GLY A 113 7.55 -28.42 41.94
N GLU A 114 6.67 -29.05 42.73
CA GLU A 114 6.39 -30.50 42.66
C GLU A 114 5.72 -30.96 41.34
N ASP A 115 4.90 -30.10 40.74
CA ASP A 115 4.24 -30.34 39.45
C ASP A 115 5.02 -29.75 38.26
N GLY A 116 6.22 -29.23 38.52
CA GLY A 116 7.09 -28.57 37.55
C GLY A 116 7.97 -29.52 36.73
N HIS A 117 8.93 -28.95 35.99
CA HIS A 117 9.97 -29.71 35.32
C HIS A 117 10.90 -30.34 36.39
N PRO A 118 11.34 -31.60 36.24
CA PRO A 118 12.22 -32.26 37.22
C PRO A 118 13.51 -31.48 37.52
N ASP A 119 14.05 -30.79 36.51
CA ASP A 119 15.23 -29.93 36.62
C ASP A 119 14.90 -28.46 36.97
N GLY A 120 13.67 -28.17 37.42
CA GLY A 120 13.18 -26.83 37.75
C GLY A 120 14.01 -26.11 38.82
N TRP A 121 14.73 -26.85 39.66
CA TRP A 121 15.67 -26.31 40.64
C TRP A 121 16.74 -25.40 40.02
N ILE A 122 17.12 -25.62 38.75
CA ILE A 122 18.08 -24.75 38.04
C ILE A 122 17.52 -23.33 37.90
N VAL A 123 16.22 -23.20 37.62
CA VAL A 123 15.54 -21.90 37.48
C VAL A 123 15.39 -21.22 38.84
N GLU A 124 15.15 -21.99 39.91
CA GLU A 124 15.11 -21.45 41.29
C GLU A 124 16.47 -20.86 41.71
N GLU A 125 17.56 -21.57 41.45
CA GLU A 125 18.92 -21.10 41.74
C GLU A 125 19.26 -19.84 40.92
N LEU A 126 18.93 -19.83 39.62
CA LEU A 126 19.10 -18.65 38.77
C LEU A 126 18.29 -17.45 39.29
N ALA A 127 17.03 -17.66 39.71
CA ALA A 127 16.20 -16.60 40.26
C ALA A 127 16.77 -16.01 41.56
N ALA A 128 17.37 -16.85 42.42
CA ALA A 128 18.03 -16.42 43.64
C ALA A 128 19.32 -15.62 43.35
N ILE A 129 20.16 -16.08 42.42
CA ILE A 129 21.40 -15.39 42.02
C ILE A 129 21.10 -13.99 41.47
N PHE A 130 20.09 -13.90 40.60
CA PHE A 130 19.66 -12.65 39.99
C PHE A 130 18.54 -11.96 40.78
N GLU A 131 18.46 -12.16 42.10
CA GLU A 131 17.51 -11.39 42.91
C GLU A 131 17.84 -9.88 42.84
N LYS A 132 16.80 -9.05 42.85
CA LYS A 132 16.97 -7.60 42.74
C LYS A 132 17.74 -7.06 43.95
N GLY A 133 18.90 -6.45 43.69
CA GLY A 133 19.75 -5.86 44.73
C GLY A 133 20.67 -6.87 45.41
N SER A 134 20.92 -8.03 44.79
CA SER A 134 21.95 -8.95 45.24
C SER A 134 23.35 -8.37 45.00
N ASP A 135 24.28 -8.62 45.93
CA ASP A 135 25.70 -8.23 45.80
C ASP A 135 26.33 -8.82 44.53
N THR A 136 25.85 -10.00 44.10
CA THR A 136 26.28 -10.67 42.88
C THR A 136 25.94 -9.85 41.63
N LEU A 137 24.75 -9.26 41.57
CA LEU A 137 24.33 -8.46 40.42
C LEU A 137 25.12 -7.16 40.31
N GLU A 138 25.35 -6.47 41.44
CA GLU A 138 26.22 -5.28 41.48
C GLU A 138 27.65 -5.61 41.06
N THR A 139 28.18 -6.75 41.52
CA THR A 139 29.52 -7.23 41.13
C THR A 139 29.62 -7.52 39.63
N LEU A 140 28.62 -8.18 39.07
CA LEU A 140 28.54 -8.46 37.62
C LEU A 140 28.43 -7.17 36.79
N GLU A 141 27.64 -6.19 37.25
CA GLU A 141 27.52 -4.89 36.57
C GLU A 141 28.87 -4.17 36.48
N GLU A 142 29.62 -4.11 37.58
CA GLU A 142 30.94 -3.48 37.62
C GLU A 142 31.97 -4.27 36.80
N ALA A 143 31.92 -5.61 36.82
CA ALA A 143 32.80 -6.44 36.01
C ALA A 143 32.56 -6.23 34.50
N ILE A 144 31.29 -6.20 34.06
CA ILE A 144 30.95 -5.93 32.65
C ILE A 144 31.43 -4.54 32.21
N LYS A 145 31.25 -3.51 33.07
CA LYS A 145 31.75 -2.15 32.79
C LYS A 145 33.27 -2.09 32.63
N ALA A 146 34.00 -2.91 33.39
CA ALA A 146 35.45 -2.98 33.31
C ALA A 146 35.96 -3.79 32.10
N LEU A 147 35.16 -4.74 31.62
CA LEU A 147 35.52 -5.63 30.49
C LEU A 147 35.25 -5.01 29.12
N LEU A 148 34.19 -4.22 28.99
CA LEU A 148 33.83 -3.58 27.72
C LEU A 148 34.49 -2.20 27.57
N PRO A 149 34.84 -1.77 26.34
CA PRO A 149 35.45 -0.46 26.13
C PRO A 149 34.48 0.67 26.55
N PRO A 150 34.90 1.66 27.35
CA PRO A 150 34.01 2.67 27.89
C PRO A 150 33.50 3.68 26.85
N ASP A 151 34.24 3.88 25.76
CA ASP A 151 33.95 4.88 24.72
C ASP A 151 33.49 4.25 23.38
N GLU A 152 33.19 2.94 23.36
CA GLU A 152 32.71 2.24 22.17
C GLU A 152 31.29 1.74 22.36
N SER A 153 30.50 1.83 21.29
CA SER A 153 29.16 1.24 21.21
C SER A 153 29.25 0.00 20.33
N LEU A 154 29.18 -1.19 20.93
CA LEU A 154 29.38 -2.46 20.23
C LEU A 154 28.12 -3.33 20.26
N PRO A 155 27.73 -3.98 19.15
CA PRO A 155 26.66 -4.97 19.16
C PRO A 155 27.01 -6.07 20.16
N THR A 156 26.13 -6.34 21.13
CA THR A 156 26.47 -7.21 22.26
C THR A 156 25.40 -8.27 22.49
N VAL A 157 25.82 -9.49 22.81
CA VAL A 157 24.96 -10.60 23.24
C VAL A 157 25.42 -11.05 24.62
N VAL A 158 24.52 -11.20 25.58
CA VAL A 158 24.80 -11.68 26.93
C VAL A 158 24.13 -13.04 27.12
N THR A 159 24.88 -14.03 27.61
CA THR A 159 24.38 -15.38 27.89
C THR A 159 24.95 -15.94 29.20
N ILE A 160 24.36 -17.03 29.68
CA ILE A 160 24.79 -17.73 30.90
C ILE A 160 25.15 -19.16 30.55
N ARG A 161 26.30 -19.63 31.03
CA ARG A 161 26.73 -21.02 30.93
C ARG A 161 26.80 -21.63 32.32
N LEU A 162 26.24 -22.83 32.48
CA LEU A 162 26.05 -23.46 33.78
C LEU A 162 26.96 -24.66 33.95
N ARG A 163 27.66 -24.77 35.08
CA ARG A 163 28.35 -26.00 35.46
C ARG A 163 27.42 -26.85 36.31
N LEU A 164 27.13 -28.04 35.83
CA LEU A 164 26.16 -28.95 36.43
C LEU A 164 26.76 -30.35 36.51
N ASP A 165 26.27 -31.14 37.48
CA ASP A 165 26.48 -32.57 37.48
C ASP A 165 25.41 -33.23 36.60
N ALA A 166 25.82 -33.80 35.47
CA ALA A 166 24.93 -34.40 34.49
C ALA A 166 24.08 -35.54 35.09
N ASP A 167 24.59 -36.20 36.14
CA ASP A 167 23.88 -37.28 36.84
C ASP A 167 22.66 -36.78 37.63
N ARG A 168 22.56 -35.46 37.86
CA ARG A 168 21.41 -34.81 38.50
C ARG A 168 20.34 -34.36 37.52
N LEU A 169 20.62 -34.40 36.21
CA LEU A 169 19.68 -33.98 35.17
C LEU A 169 18.72 -35.12 34.81
N SER A 170 17.45 -34.78 34.62
CA SER A 170 16.43 -35.77 34.26
C SER A 170 16.60 -36.34 32.86
N GLN A 171 17.20 -35.57 31.95
CA GLN A 171 17.54 -35.97 30.58
C GLN A 171 19.01 -35.63 30.31
N SER A 172 19.91 -36.59 30.51
CA SER A 172 21.31 -36.49 30.09
C SER A 172 21.80 -37.83 29.56
N GLU A 173 22.42 -37.82 28.38
CA GLU A 173 23.15 -38.99 27.82
C GLU A 173 24.59 -39.06 28.33
N GLU A 174 25.04 -38.02 29.04
CA GLU A 174 26.39 -37.87 29.56
C GLU A 174 26.43 -37.98 31.09
N SER A 175 27.59 -38.31 31.63
CA SER A 175 27.80 -38.51 33.08
C SER A 175 28.88 -37.58 33.64
N GLY A 176 28.68 -37.12 34.88
CA GLY A 176 29.63 -36.29 35.62
C GLY A 176 29.53 -34.79 35.37
N THR A 177 30.43 -34.03 36.01
CA THR A 177 30.38 -32.56 36.02
C THR A 177 30.93 -31.93 34.75
N ARG A 178 30.12 -31.12 34.06
CA ARG A 178 30.56 -30.30 32.91
C ARG A 178 29.83 -28.97 32.81
N TRP A 179 30.27 -28.15 31.86
CA TRP A 179 29.58 -26.92 31.45
C TRP A 179 28.51 -27.25 30.42
N PHE A 180 27.35 -26.63 30.58
CA PHE A 180 26.18 -26.72 29.71
C PHE A 180 25.81 -25.33 29.22
N TRP A 181 25.59 -25.22 27.91
CA TRP A 181 25.01 -24.05 27.29
C TRP A 181 23.47 -24.05 27.44
N PRO A 182 22.80 -22.88 27.29
CA PRO A 182 21.35 -22.81 27.39
C PRO A 182 20.59 -23.78 26.48
N ALA A 183 21.08 -24.01 25.26
CA ALA A 183 20.48 -24.95 24.31
C ALA A 183 20.56 -26.41 24.74
N GLU A 184 21.44 -26.77 25.67
CA GLU A 184 21.64 -28.14 26.15
C GLU A 184 20.77 -28.48 27.37
N LEU A 185 19.93 -27.55 27.83
CA LEU A 185 19.14 -27.69 29.05
C LEU A 185 17.64 -27.58 28.76
N ASP A 186 16.96 -28.72 28.72
CA ASP A 186 15.52 -28.83 28.44
C ASP A 186 14.66 -27.94 29.35
N VAL A 187 15.05 -27.77 30.62
CA VAL A 187 14.33 -26.90 31.57
C VAL A 187 14.32 -25.44 31.15
N LEU A 188 15.41 -24.94 30.54
CA LEU A 188 15.50 -23.56 30.06
C LEU A 188 14.68 -23.38 28.78
N GLU A 189 14.61 -24.41 27.94
CA GLU A 189 13.71 -24.43 26.79
C GLU A 189 12.23 -24.42 27.23
N GLU A 190 11.86 -25.24 28.21
CA GLU A 190 10.50 -25.28 28.76
C GLU A 190 10.13 -23.94 29.41
N ALA A 191 11.03 -23.34 30.21
CA ALA A 191 10.85 -22.02 30.80
C ALA A 191 10.61 -20.94 29.74
N MET A 192 11.40 -20.96 28.67
CA MET A 192 11.25 -20.07 27.52
C MET A 192 9.89 -20.24 26.84
N LYS A 193 9.45 -21.48 26.57
CA LYS A 193 8.14 -21.78 25.96
C LYS A 193 6.98 -21.27 26.81
N ARG A 194 7.05 -21.46 28.13
CA ARG A 194 6.03 -20.98 29.06
C ARG A 194 5.95 -19.47 29.07
N TYR A 195 7.09 -18.78 29.06
CA TYR A 195 7.09 -17.32 28.98
C TYR A 195 6.54 -16.79 27.65
N ALA A 196 6.98 -17.37 26.53
CA ALA A 196 6.47 -17.01 25.21
C ALA A 196 4.94 -17.19 25.10
N THR A 197 4.43 -18.30 25.64
CA THR A 197 2.99 -18.61 25.64
C THR A 197 2.19 -17.71 26.58
N ALA A 198 2.70 -17.44 27.78
CA ALA A 198 2.07 -16.50 28.71
C ALA A 198 1.96 -15.10 28.10
N ASN A 199 3.01 -14.64 27.42
CA ASN A 199 2.99 -13.36 26.71
C ASN A 199 1.91 -13.30 25.62
N ALA A 200 1.63 -14.42 24.94
CA ALA A 200 0.56 -14.50 23.95
C ALA A 200 -0.84 -14.38 24.60
N ALA A 201 -1.01 -14.88 25.82
CA ALA A 201 -2.27 -14.85 26.56
C ALA A 201 -2.55 -13.51 27.26
N ASP A 202 -1.49 -12.77 27.63
CA ASP A 202 -1.58 -11.46 28.31
C ASP A 202 -1.53 -10.27 27.35
N LYS A 203 -1.31 -10.51 26.04
CA LYS A 203 -0.99 -9.48 25.04
C LYS A 203 -1.99 -8.32 24.93
N ASN A 204 -3.25 -8.54 25.32
CA ASN A 204 -4.35 -7.58 25.16
C ASN A 204 -5.17 -7.37 26.44
N VAL A 205 -4.61 -7.66 27.61
CA VAL A 205 -5.30 -7.45 28.89
C VAL A 205 -4.55 -6.40 29.70
N GLU A 206 -5.28 -5.44 30.30
CA GLU A 206 -4.65 -4.47 31.21
C GLU A 206 -4.00 -5.18 32.40
N SER A 207 -2.88 -4.65 32.87
CA SER A 207 -2.13 -5.26 33.97
C SER A 207 -3.01 -5.41 35.21
N GLY A 208 -3.36 -6.66 35.56
CA GLY A 208 -4.18 -7.00 36.73
C GLY A 208 -5.59 -7.55 36.42
N ASP A 209 -6.03 -7.54 35.15
CA ASP A 209 -7.39 -7.95 34.75
C ASP A 209 -7.54 -9.42 34.30
N GLY A 210 -6.50 -10.24 34.50
CA GLY A 210 -6.49 -11.68 34.20
C GLY A 210 -5.76 -12.04 32.90
N ILE A 211 -5.74 -13.32 32.56
CA ILE A 211 -5.06 -13.90 31.39
C ILE A 211 -6.14 -14.38 30.40
N SER A 212 -6.00 -14.09 29.09
CA SER A 212 -6.95 -14.58 28.08
C SER A 212 -6.63 -16.02 27.66
N GLU A 213 -7.04 -16.98 28.50
CA GLU A 213 -6.83 -18.41 28.28
C GLU A 213 -7.99 -19.31 28.77
N GLY A 214 -8.07 -20.52 28.23
CA GLY A 214 -8.98 -21.56 28.69
C GLY A 214 -8.78 -22.90 27.97
N GLU A 215 -9.66 -23.87 28.22
CA GLU A 215 -9.72 -25.13 27.44
C GLU A 215 -10.84 -25.04 26.39
N SER A 216 -10.52 -25.29 25.13
CA SER A 216 -11.48 -25.30 24.03
C SER A 216 -10.96 -26.14 22.85
N VAL A 217 -11.80 -26.32 21.83
CA VAL A 217 -11.36 -26.83 20.53
C VAL A 217 -10.59 -25.71 19.82
N GLY A 218 -9.32 -25.94 19.52
CA GLY A 218 -8.48 -24.99 18.79
C GLY A 218 -8.95 -24.80 17.34
N LEU A 219 -9.07 -23.55 16.90
CA LEU A 219 -9.58 -23.16 15.58
C LEU A 219 -8.78 -23.74 14.41
N VAL A 220 -7.47 -23.93 14.60
CA VAL A 220 -6.56 -24.41 13.55
C VAL A 220 -6.32 -25.92 13.64
N THR A 221 -6.23 -26.45 14.86
CA THR A 221 -5.88 -27.85 15.11
C THR A 221 -7.11 -28.77 15.14
N ASP A 222 -8.30 -28.21 15.37
CA ASP A 222 -9.56 -28.92 15.63
C ASP A 222 -9.45 -29.95 16.78
N ARG A 223 -8.58 -29.68 17.75
CA ARG A 223 -8.34 -30.52 18.94
C ARG A 223 -8.68 -29.77 20.21
N VAL A 224 -9.13 -30.50 21.23
CA VAL A 224 -9.32 -29.94 22.58
C VAL A 224 -7.95 -29.74 23.21
N GLU A 225 -7.60 -28.50 23.50
CA GLU A 225 -6.31 -28.10 24.07
C GLU A 225 -6.44 -26.82 24.91
N ARG A 226 -5.36 -26.42 25.59
CA ARG A 226 -5.26 -25.08 26.18
C ARG A 226 -5.16 -24.06 25.04
N VAL A 227 -6.07 -23.10 25.02
CA VAL A 227 -6.18 -22.05 24.01
C VAL A 227 -5.95 -20.68 24.61
N VAL A 228 -5.44 -19.76 23.80
CA VAL A 228 -5.18 -18.36 24.17
C VAL A 228 -5.89 -17.42 23.19
N GLY A 229 -6.19 -16.20 23.62
CA GLY A 229 -6.75 -15.16 22.77
C GLY A 229 -5.65 -14.25 22.21
N THR A 230 -5.37 -14.33 20.90
CA THR A 230 -4.35 -13.48 20.26
C THR A 230 -4.95 -12.54 19.22
N PRO A 231 -4.83 -11.22 19.42
CA PRO A 231 -4.63 -10.33 18.26
C PRO A 231 -3.30 -9.57 18.23
N ASP A 232 -2.70 -9.51 17.03
CA ASP A 232 -2.40 -8.26 16.32
C ASP A 232 -2.83 -8.41 14.85
N ASN A 233 -3.15 -7.28 14.22
CA ASN A 233 -3.89 -7.12 12.96
C ASN A 233 -3.46 -8.01 11.77
N PRO A 234 -4.40 -8.32 10.83
CA PRO A 234 -5.74 -7.74 10.67
C PRO A 234 -6.86 -8.34 11.54
N ILE A 235 -6.57 -9.31 12.42
CA ILE A 235 -7.59 -9.97 13.27
C ILE A 235 -7.82 -9.22 14.61
N GLY A 236 -7.02 -8.19 14.91
CA GLY A 236 -7.20 -7.29 16.06
C GLY A 236 -8.41 -6.34 15.97
N VAL A 237 -9.12 -6.35 14.84
CA VAL A 237 -10.36 -5.60 14.59
C VAL A 237 -11.41 -5.73 15.71
N PHE A 238 -11.40 -6.85 16.45
CA PHE A 238 -12.39 -7.11 17.50
C PHE A 238 -11.97 -6.71 18.92
N SER A 239 -10.72 -6.28 19.16
CA SER A 239 -10.22 -6.04 20.53
C SER A 239 -10.35 -4.61 21.03
N VAL A 240 -10.52 -3.59 20.17
CA VAL A 240 -10.26 -2.20 20.59
C VAL A 240 -11.52 -1.34 20.85
N LYS A 241 -12.70 -1.61 20.27
CA LYS A 241 -13.91 -0.77 20.54
C LYS A 241 -15.28 -1.45 20.65
N HIS A 242 -15.37 -2.78 20.61
CA HIS A 242 -16.66 -3.47 20.79
C HIS A 242 -17.13 -3.86 22.22
N PRO A 243 -16.37 -3.71 23.33
CA PRO A 243 -16.86 -4.15 24.65
C PRO A 243 -18.14 -3.47 25.11
N ASP A 244 -18.30 -2.17 24.85
CA ASP A 244 -19.43 -1.38 25.36
C ASP A 244 -20.76 -1.69 24.65
N ALA A 245 -20.71 -2.17 23.41
CA ALA A 245 -21.89 -2.56 22.63
C ALA A 245 -22.21 -4.06 22.71
N GLN A 246 -21.24 -4.90 23.10
CA GLN A 246 -21.38 -6.35 23.21
C GLN A 246 -20.70 -6.85 24.50
N PRO A 247 -21.44 -7.00 25.61
CA PRO A 247 -20.91 -7.41 26.92
C PRO A 247 -20.19 -8.78 26.96
N GLY A 248 -20.24 -9.56 25.87
CA GLY A 248 -19.54 -10.84 25.70
C GLY A 248 -18.15 -10.75 25.05
N LEU A 249 -17.74 -9.59 24.54
CA LEU A 249 -16.43 -9.35 23.92
C LEU A 249 -15.45 -8.72 24.92
N ARG A 250 -15.29 -9.32 26.10
CA ARG A 250 -14.25 -8.89 27.03
C ARG A 250 -12.87 -9.35 26.54
N GLN A 251 -11.86 -8.49 26.64
CA GLN A 251 -10.49 -8.78 26.18
C GLN A 251 -9.89 -10.01 26.86
N ASP A 252 -10.14 -10.20 28.17
CA ASP A 252 -9.75 -11.37 28.97
C ASP A 252 -10.49 -12.68 28.61
N GLN A 253 -11.53 -12.60 27.78
CA GLN A 253 -12.30 -13.75 27.29
C GLN A 253 -12.19 -13.92 25.76
N SER A 254 -11.25 -13.24 25.11
CA SER A 254 -11.07 -13.30 23.65
C SER A 254 -10.77 -14.71 23.13
N TRP A 255 -10.14 -15.56 23.95
CA TRP A 255 -9.93 -16.99 23.66
C TRP A 255 -11.22 -17.77 23.38
N ARG A 256 -12.39 -17.30 23.85
CA ARG A 256 -13.68 -17.96 23.58
C ARG A 256 -14.19 -17.73 22.16
N ASN A 257 -13.78 -16.62 21.55
CA ASN A 257 -14.21 -16.24 20.21
C ASN A 257 -13.21 -16.69 19.14
N TYR A 258 -11.91 -16.65 19.47
CA TYR A 258 -10.83 -17.11 18.60
C TYR A 258 -9.88 -18.04 19.37
N PRO A 259 -10.34 -19.26 19.72
CA PRO A 259 -9.53 -20.21 20.46
C PRO A 259 -8.37 -20.71 19.58
N VAL A 260 -7.13 -20.37 19.91
CA VAL A 260 -5.95 -20.94 19.24
C VAL A 260 -5.01 -21.57 20.25
N GLY A 261 -4.46 -22.74 19.93
CA GLY A 261 -3.45 -23.39 20.77
C GLY A 261 -2.17 -22.54 20.89
N ALA A 262 -1.40 -22.74 21.96
CA ALA A 262 -0.15 -22.02 22.24
C ALA A 262 0.82 -21.99 21.04
N ASP A 263 1.04 -23.14 20.41
CA ASP A 263 1.92 -23.26 19.25
C ASP A 263 1.38 -22.48 18.03
N THR A 264 0.05 -22.49 17.84
CA THR A 264 -0.60 -21.72 16.77
C THR A 264 -0.51 -20.22 17.03
N ALA A 265 -0.65 -19.78 18.28
CA ALA A 265 -0.45 -18.39 18.68
C ALA A 265 0.99 -17.94 18.42
N MET A 266 1.98 -18.80 18.68
CA MET A 266 3.37 -18.52 18.36
C MET A 266 3.64 -18.48 16.85
N LEU A 267 3.03 -19.36 16.07
CA LEU A 267 3.05 -19.29 14.61
C LEU A 267 2.54 -17.91 14.15
N PHE A 268 1.41 -17.45 14.69
CA PHE A 268 0.85 -16.14 14.32
C PHE A 268 1.78 -14.99 14.72
N SER A 269 2.38 -15.06 15.92
CA SER A 269 3.34 -14.05 16.37
C SER A 269 4.57 -13.98 15.46
N LYS A 270 5.06 -15.13 14.97
CA LYS A 270 6.20 -15.16 14.02
C LYS A 270 5.83 -14.64 12.64
N GLY A 271 4.62 -14.93 12.18
CA GLY A 271 4.11 -14.43 10.90
C GLY A 271 3.83 -12.93 10.87
N GLN A 272 3.82 -12.25 12.03
CA GLN A 272 3.48 -10.83 12.14
C GLN A 272 4.43 -9.92 11.35
N ASP A 273 5.74 -10.20 11.36
CA ASP A 273 6.73 -9.41 10.60
C ASP A 273 6.46 -9.49 9.09
N LEU A 274 6.17 -10.69 8.58
CA LEU A 274 5.85 -10.91 7.17
C LEU A 274 4.52 -10.25 6.77
N VAL A 275 3.54 -10.24 7.67
CA VAL A 275 2.26 -9.53 7.47
C VAL A 275 2.50 -8.03 7.41
N GLU A 276 3.36 -7.50 8.27
CA GLU A 276 3.68 -6.07 8.36
C GLU A 276 4.41 -5.56 7.11
N MET A 277 5.27 -6.38 6.50
CA MET A 277 5.89 -6.08 5.20
C MET A 277 4.85 -5.94 4.07
N CYS A 278 3.69 -6.57 4.22
CA CYS A 278 2.61 -6.58 3.24
C CYS A 278 1.59 -5.44 3.42
N VAL A 279 1.96 -4.35 4.12
CA VAL A 279 1.08 -3.21 4.41
C VAL A 279 1.43 -1.99 3.58
N LEU A 280 0.44 -1.45 2.85
CA LEU A 280 0.49 -0.12 2.27
C LEU A 280 -0.16 0.89 3.22
N ARG A 281 0.59 1.91 3.64
CA ARG A 281 0.08 3.03 4.44
C ARG A 281 -0.04 4.28 3.60
N ARG A 282 -1.26 4.74 3.33
CA ARG A 282 -1.51 5.93 2.49
C ARG A 282 -2.87 6.52 2.80
N GLY A 283 -2.96 7.85 2.82
CA GLY A 283 -4.24 8.56 2.94
C GLY A 283 -5.02 8.24 4.22
N GLY A 284 -4.32 8.09 5.36
CA GLY A 284 -4.96 7.80 6.64
C GLY A 284 -5.40 6.35 6.84
N VAL A 285 -5.13 5.46 5.89
CA VAL A 285 -5.49 4.03 5.99
C VAL A 285 -4.28 3.10 5.83
N GLU A 286 -4.41 1.89 6.37
CA GLU A 286 -3.52 0.76 6.18
C GLU A 286 -4.25 -0.28 5.33
N THR A 287 -3.67 -0.65 4.20
CA THR A 287 -4.18 -1.70 3.32
C THR A 287 -3.21 -2.87 3.34
N TYR A 288 -3.64 -3.96 3.93
CA TYR A 288 -2.92 -5.22 3.94
C TYR A 288 -3.22 -5.92 2.61
N ALA A 289 -2.18 -6.34 1.90
CA ALA A 289 -2.30 -7.19 0.72
C ALA A 289 -1.48 -8.46 0.94
N LEU A 290 -2.12 -9.48 1.51
CA LEU A 290 -1.47 -10.70 1.95
C LEU A 290 -1.43 -11.75 0.82
N PRO A 291 -0.29 -11.94 0.11
CA PRO A 291 -0.20 -12.93 -0.95
C PRO A 291 -0.29 -14.37 -0.45
N TYR A 292 -0.97 -15.22 -1.23
CA TYR A 292 -0.96 -16.66 -1.05
C TYR A 292 -1.20 -17.38 -2.38
N PHE A 293 -0.73 -18.62 -2.50
CA PHE A 293 -1.11 -19.48 -3.63
C PHE A 293 -2.37 -20.26 -3.28
N ALA A 294 -3.35 -20.27 -4.18
CA ALA A 294 -4.49 -21.17 -4.11
C ALA A 294 -4.06 -22.64 -4.21
N GLY A 295 -4.90 -23.54 -3.71
CA GLY A 295 -4.63 -24.98 -3.71
C GLY A 295 -3.61 -25.43 -2.66
N GLU A 296 -2.96 -26.57 -2.91
CA GLU A 296 -2.00 -27.16 -1.98
C GLU A 296 -0.70 -26.34 -1.91
N LEU A 297 -0.21 -26.07 -0.70
CA LEU A 297 1.06 -25.40 -0.48
C LEU A 297 2.22 -26.39 -0.68
N THR A 298 2.98 -26.22 -1.74
CA THR A 298 4.18 -27.01 -2.04
C THR A 298 5.44 -26.31 -1.52
N PRO A 299 6.58 -27.01 -1.38
CA PRO A 299 7.85 -26.37 -0.99
C PRO A 299 8.26 -25.23 -1.92
N LEU A 300 8.06 -25.38 -3.24
CA LEU A 300 8.30 -24.33 -4.22
C LEU A 300 7.44 -23.09 -3.93
N LYS A 301 6.12 -23.28 -3.77
CA LYS A 301 5.19 -22.17 -3.47
C LYS A 301 5.56 -21.45 -2.18
N ALA A 302 5.87 -22.20 -1.13
CA ALA A 302 6.24 -21.65 0.16
C ALA A 302 7.53 -20.83 0.07
N GLN A 303 8.59 -21.39 -0.54
CA GLN A 303 9.88 -20.72 -0.69
C GLN A 303 9.77 -19.47 -1.56
N SER A 304 9.08 -19.55 -2.69
CA SER A 304 8.89 -18.42 -3.60
C SER A 304 8.07 -17.30 -2.96
N LEU A 305 6.99 -17.65 -2.25
CA LEU A 305 6.15 -16.68 -1.56
C LEU A 305 6.93 -15.98 -0.44
N TYR A 306 7.71 -16.73 0.34
CA TYR A 306 8.56 -16.16 1.38
C TYR A 306 9.60 -15.19 0.80
N GLY A 307 10.34 -15.61 -0.23
CA GLY A 307 11.32 -14.77 -0.90
C GLY A 307 10.71 -13.49 -1.47
N ALA A 308 9.53 -13.58 -2.07
CA ALA A 308 8.82 -12.41 -2.61
C ALA A 308 8.29 -11.45 -1.52
N ILE A 309 7.95 -11.94 -0.33
CA ILE A 309 7.58 -11.08 0.80
C ILE A 309 8.84 -10.43 1.39
N GLN A 310 9.94 -11.18 1.54
CA GLN A 310 11.20 -10.61 2.03
C GLN A 310 11.78 -9.55 1.10
N SER A 311 11.58 -9.68 -0.22
CA SER A 311 12.05 -8.67 -1.18
C SER A 311 11.40 -7.30 -0.94
N LEU A 312 10.32 -7.22 -0.16
CA LEU A 312 9.65 -5.97 0.22
C LEU A 312 10.46 -5.13 1.23
N ASP A 313 11.26 -5.76 2.08
CA ASP A 313 12.03 -5.10 3.16
C ASP A 313 13.31 -4.40 2.65
N TYR A 314 13.79 -4.80 1.48
CA TYR A 314 14.88 -4.09 0.82
C TYR A 314 14.35 -2.77 0.25
N GLU A 315 15.07 -1.68 0.55
CA GLU A 315 15.09 -0.45 -0.26
C GLU A 315 15.50 -0.85 -1.68
N SER A 316 14.56 -1.39 -2.44
CA SER A 316 14.76 -1.68 -3.84
C SER A 316 14.84 -0.34 -4.56
N ASP A 317 15.70 -0.22 -5.57
CA ASP A 317 15.87 0.96 -6.43
C ASP A 317 14.55 1.48 -7.07
N TYR A 318 13.42 0.78 -6.85
CA TYR A 318 12.05 1.13 -7.24
C TYR A 318 11.31 2.06 -6.27
N ASP A 319 11.94 2.56 -5.21
CA ASP A 319 11.26 3.36 -4.16
C ASP A 319 10.70 4.70 -4.69
N GLU A 320 11.21 5.21 -5.81
CA GLU A 320 10.63 6.39 -6.48
C GLU A 320 9.22 6.11 -7.08
N SER A 321 8.84 4.85 -7.29
CA SER A 321 7.54 4.45 -7.86
C SER A 321 6.45 4.15 -6.83
N GLY A 322 6.79 4.07 -5.54
CA GLY A 322 5.81 3.79 -4.47
C GLY A 322 5.10 2.44 -4.63
N GLY A 323 5.84 1.38 -4.97
CA GLY A 323 5.29 0.07 -5.28
C GLY A 323 4.54 -0.57 -4.10
N SER A 324 3.21 -0.64 -4.22
CA SER A 324 2.33 -1.39 -3.29
C SER A 324 2.82 -2.85 -3.11
N PRO A 325 2.72 -3.45 -1.91
CA PRO A 325 3.13 -4.83 -1.66
C PRO A 325 2.53 -5.83 -2.66
N MET A 326 1.26 -5.63 -3.05
CA MET A 326 0.59 -6.48 -4.03
C MET A 326 1.34 -6.50 -5.38
N ALA A 327 1.75 -5.33 -5.86
CA ALA A 327 2.43 -5.21 -7.13
C ALA A 327 3.85 -5.77 -7.07
N ARG A 328 4.62 -5.41 -6.04
CA ARG A 328 5.99 -5.90 -5.86
C ARG A 328 6.04 -7.43 -5.81
N VAL A 329 5.19 -8.06 -4.99
CA VAL A 329 5.11 -9.53 -4.92
C VAL A 329 4.68 -10.13 -6.26
N THR A 330 3.69 -9.52 -6.93
CA THR A 330 3.20 -10.03 -8.22
C THR A 330 4.31 -10.03 -9.28
N TYR A 331 5.04 -8.92 -9.43
CA TYR A 331 6.11 -8.81 -10.43
C TYR A 331 7.33 -9.64 -10.05
N GLU A 332 7.72 -9.71 -8.78
CA GLU A 332 8.79 -10.60 -8.33
C GLU A 332 8.54 -12.07 -8.74
N LEU A 333 7.30 -12.53 -8.59
CA LEU A 333 6.93 -13.91 -8.93
C LEU A 333 6.74 -14.12 -10.45
N ARG A 334 6.22 -13.12 -11.17
CA ARG A 334 5.99 -13.19 -12.63
C ARG A 334 7.26 -13.00 -13.46
N GLU A 335 8.21 -12.21 -12.98
CA GLU A 335 9.47 -11.93 -13.68
C GLU A 335 10.57 -12.95 -13.31
N SER A 336 10.26 -13.94 -12.47
CA SER A 336 11.18 -15.01 -12.09
C SER A 336 11.67 -15.81 -13.30
N GLU A 337 12.94 -16.23 -13.33
CA GLU A 337 13.49 -17.11 -14.37
C GLU A 337 12.86 -18.53 -14.40
N ASN A 338 12.05 -18.89 -13.40
CA ASN A 338 11.41 -20.19 -13.30
C ASN A 338 10.01 -20.21 -13.96
N GLU A 339 9.89 -20.77 -15.16
CA GLU A 339 8.63 -20.88 -15.92
C GLU A 339 7.48 -21.52 -15.12
N ALA A 340 7.77 -22.50 -14.26
CA ALA A 340 6.73 -23.14 -13.44
C ALA A 340 6.19 -22.16 -12.38
N LEU A 341 7.05 -21.30 -11.84
CA LEU A 341 6.66 -20.26 -10.89
C LEU A 341 5.86 -19.16 -11.57
N GLN A 342 6.26 -18.71 -12.76
CA GLN A 342 5.50 -17.73 -13.55
C GLN A 342 4.06 -18.21 -13.77
N LYS A 343 3.91 -19.47 -14.20
CA LYS A 343 2.59 -20.08 -14.40
C LYS A 343 1.77 -20.15 -13.11
N LEU A 344 2.40 -20.49 -11.98
CA LEU A 344 1.73 -20.48 -10.68
C LEU A 344 1.32 -19.05 -10.27
N ALA A 345 2.17 -18.05 -10.53
CA ALA A 345 1.87 -16.66 -10.25
C ALA A 345 0.64 -16.17 -11.05
N ASP A 346 0.53 -16.58 -12.31
CA ASP A 346 -0.62 -16.18 -13.14
C ASP A 346 -1.93 -16.89 -12.78
N THR A 347 -1.85 -18.16 -12.39
CA THR A 347 -3.05 -19.00 -12.22
C THR A 347 -3.52 -19.07 -10.77
N GLU A 348 -2.60 -19.12 -9.82
CA GLU A 348 -2.86 -19.49 -8.43
C GLU A 348 -2.52 -18.38 -7.42
N LEU A 349 -1.74 -17.35 -7.78
CA LEU A 349 -1.49 -16.23 -6.86
C LEU A 349 -2.79 -15.47 -6.58
N ARG A 350 -3.09 -15.31 -5.30
CA ARG A 350 -4.21 -14.54 -4.78
C ARG A 350 -3.72 -13.66 -3.64
N PHE A 351 -4.52 -12.67 -3.31
CA PHE A 351 -4.27 -11.81 -2.16
C PHE A 351 -5.51 -11.78 -1.28
N TYR A 352 -5.30 -11.85 0.03
CA TYR A 352 -6.29 -11.41 0.98
C TYR A 352 -6.05 -9.91 1.20
N THR A 353 -6.98 -9.07 0.73
CA THR A 353 -6.85 -7.62 0.88
C THR A 353 -7.84 -7.08 1.89
N ILE A 354 -7.36 -6.26 2.83
CA ILE A 354 -8.21 -5.58 3.82
C ILE A 354 -7.69 -4.18 4.08
N THR A 355 -8.61 -3.20 4.07
CA THR A 355 -8.30 -1.78 4.34
C THR A 355 -8.97 -1.35 5.64
N LEU A 356 -8.14 -0.77 6.52
CA LEU A 356 -8.51 -0.28 7.85
C LEU A 356 -7.97 1.15 8.01
N PRO A 357 -8.57 2.03 8.82
CA PRO A 357 -7.95 3.30 9.18
C PRO A 357 -6.65 3.10 10.00
N ILE A 358 -5.75 4.08 9.93
CA ILE A 358 -4.56 4.17 10.78
C ILE A 358 -4.99 4.60 12.18
N GLY A 359 -4.54 3.89 13.20
CA GLY A 359 -4.86 4.15 14.61
C GLY A 359 -5.62 3.01 15.29
N ASP A 360 -6.09 3.27 16.49
CA ASP A 360 -6.66 2.25 17.38
C ASP A 360 -8.09 1.85 17.01
N ASP A 361 -8.82 2.70 16.29
CA ASP A 361 -10.18 2.43 15.84
C ASP A 361 -10.20 1.61 14.55
N LYS A 362 -10.05 0.29 14.64
CA LYS A 362 -9.97 -0.59 13.47
C LYS A 362 -11.35 -1.04 12.98
N ASN A 363 -12.13 -0.17 12.33
CA ASN A 363 -13.28 -0.62 11.53
C ASN A 363 -12.84 -1.07 10.12
N VAL A 364 -13.47 -2.11 9.60
CA VAL A 364 -13.20 -2.60 8.24
C VAL A 364 -13.88 -1.69 7.23
N ILE A 365 -13.09 -0.98 6.42
CA ILE A 365 -13.60 -0.14 5.33
C ILE A 365 -13.97 -1.02 4.13
N ALA A 366 -13.06 -1.93 3.77
CA ALA A 366 -13.27 -2.87 2.68
C ALA A 366 -12.39 -4.13 2.87
N GLU A 367 -12.90 -5.27 2.42
CA GLU A 367 -12.24 -6.56 2.46
C GLU A 367 -12.56 -7.35 1.18
N GLU A 368 -11.54 -7.92 0.56
CA GLU A 368 -11.65 -8.89 -0.52
C GLU A 368 -10.79 -10.12 -0.17
N PRO A 369 -11.41 -11.25 0.23
CA PRO A 369 -10.66 -12.38 0.76
C PRO A 369 -9.78 -13.13 -0.24
N ALA A 370 -10.08 -13.04 -1.54
CA ALA A 370 -9.43 -13.84 -2.57
C ALA A 370 -9.19 -13.07 -3.86
N ALA A 371 -8.66 -11.85 -3.74
CA ALA A 371 -8.34 -10.96 -4.84
C ALA A 371 -7.42 -11.64 -5.88
N PRO A 372 -7.86 -11.78 -7.15
CA PRO A 372 -7.01 -12.21 -8.23
C PRO A 372 -6.15 -11.04 -8.76
N VAL A 373 -5.00 -11.36 -9.35
CA VAL A 373 -4.19 -10.37 -10.08
C VAL A 373 -4.71 -10.06 -11.48
N TYR A 374 -5.67 -10.86 -11.98
CA TYR A 374 -6.22 -10.76 -13.33
C TYR A 374 -6.82 -9.37 -13.60
N TRP A 375 -7.82 -8.95 -12.81
CA TRP A 375 -8.53 -7.70 -13.04
C TRP A 375 -7.65 -6.47 -12.89
N VAL A 376 -6.69 -6.51 -11.96
CA VAL A 376 -5.68 -5.45 -11.84
C VAL A 376 -4.80 -5.38 -13.08
N SER A 377 -4.42 -6.54 -13.65
CA SER A 377 -3.64 -6.59 -14.89
C SER A 377 -4.43 -6.03 -16.08
N GLU A 378 -5.70 -6.43 -16.24
CA GLU A 378 -6.59 -5.92 -17.29
C GLU A 378 -6.81 -4.40 -17.17
N LEU A 379 -6.99 -3.89 -15.94
CA LEU A 379 -7.08 -2.45 -15.69
C LEU A 379 -5.78 -1.72 -16.02
N ALA A 380 -4.63 -2.30 -15.67
CA ALA A 380 -3.33 -1.74 -15.97
C ALA A 380 -3.06 -1.68 -17.48
N ASP A 381 -3.43 -2.73 -18.21
CA ASP A 381 -3.40 -2.79 -19.67
C ASP A 381 -4.31 -1.72 -20.29
N ALA A 382 -5.55 -1.59 -19.78
CA ALA A 382 -6.50 -0.57 -20.23
C ALA A 382 -6.01 0.86 -19.93
N LEU A 383 -5.35 1.08 -18.79
CA LEU A 383 -4.80 2.38 -18.41
C LEU A 383 -3.64 2.77 -19.34
N ALA A 384 -2.70 1.85 -19.57
CA ALA A 384 -1.59 2.07 -20.51
C ALA A 384 -2.11 2.40 -21.92
N GLN A 385 -3.10 1.65 -22.42
CA GLN A 385 -3.74 1.93 -23.72
C GLN A 385 -4.44 3.30 -23.77
N THR A 386 -5.02 3.73 -22.65
CA THR A 386 -5.73 5.02 -22.58
C THR A 386 -4.74 6.18 -22.56
N VAL A 387 -3.65 6.05 -21.80
CA VAL A 387 -2.60 7.07 -21.67
C VAL A 387 -1.81 7.23 -22.97
N HIS A 388 -1.46 6.13 -23.64
CA HIS A 388 -0.78 6.16 -24.95
C HIS A 388 -1.73 6.31 -26.13
N GLY A 389 -3.04 6.39 -25.86
CA GLY A 389 -4.07 6.55 -26.86
C GLY A 389 -4.37 8.02 -27.22
N PRO A 390 -5.39 8.25 -28.04
CA PRO A 390 -5.80 9.60 -28.48
C PRO A 390 -6.26 10.51 -27.32
N THR A 391 -6.60 9.96 -26.15
CA THR A 391 -7.17 10.73 -25.04
C THR A 391 -6.21 11.73 -24.42
N LEU A 392 -4.91 11.40 -24.39
CA LEU A 392 -3.84 12.31 -23.95
C LEU A 392 -2.97 12.80 -25.11
N ASN A 393 -3.53 12.83 -26.33
CA ASN A 393 -2.88 13.36 -27.51
C ASN A 393 -3.61 14.63 -28.00
N PRO A 394 -3.04 15.83 -27.78
CA PRO A 394 -3.64 17.08 -28.23
C PRO A 394 -3.92 17.16 -29.74
N GLU A 395 -3.07 16.56 -30.57
CA GLU A 395 -3.22 16.54 -32.03
C GLU A 395 -4.45 15.74 -32.45
N GLN A 396 -4.77 14.69 -31.71
CA GLN A 396 -5.94 13.83 -31.92
C GLN A 396 -7.17 14.29 -31.12
N GLY A 397 -7.26 15.57 -30.77
CA GLY A 397 -8.39 16.13 -30.02
C GLY A 397 -8.45 15.74 -28.54
N GLY A 398 -7.38 15.14 -28.00
CA GLY A 398 -7.23 14.81 -26.60
C GLY A 398 -6.78 15.98 -25.72
N PHE A 399 -6.57 15.68 -24.44
CA PHE A 399 -5.91 16.57 -23.48
C PHE A 399 -4.39 16.43 -23.59
N ALA A 400 -3.65 17.40 -23.06
CA ALA A 400 -2.20 17.26 -22.97
C ALA A 400 -1.80 16.33 -21.81
N PRO A 401 -0.68 15.60 -21.92
CA PRO A 401 -0.07 14.96 -20.77
C PRO A 401 0.45 16.04 -19.80
N TYR A 402 0.44 15.75 -18.51
CA TYR A 402 0.91 16.69 -17.48
C TYR A 402 1.74 15.98 -16.42
N ASN A 403 2.92 16.52 -16.17
CA ASN A 403 3.82 15.96 -15.17
C ASN A 403 3.23 16.09 -13.77
N ASN A 404 3.49 15.09 -12.92
CA ASN A 404 3.00 15.00 -11.53
C ASN A 404 1.47 14.82 -11.39
N TRP A 405 0.77 14.44 -12.46
CA TRP A 405 -0.64 14.03 -12.42
C TRP A 405 -0.75 12.53 -12.66
N SER A 406 -1.11 11.77 -11.63
CA SER A 406 -0.95 10.30 -11.60
C SER A 406 -1.77 9.54 -12.64
N LEU A 407 -2.71 10.14 -13.37
CA LEU A 407 -3.36 9.47 -14.52
C LEU A 407 -3.03 10.12 -15.88
N LEU A 408 -2.24 11.20 -15.91
CA LEU A 408 -1.92 11.93 -17.15
C LEU A 408 -0.50 11.72 -17.64
N GLU A 409 0.29 10.92 -16.93
CA GLU A 409 1.69 10.63 -17.27
C GLU A 409 2.04 9.24 -16.76
N LEU A 410 2.28 8.26 -17.62
CA LEU A 410 3.03 7.05 -17.27
C LEU A 410 4.47 7.34 -17.74
N ALA A 411 5.45 7.27 -16.84
CA ALA A 411 6.78 7.87 -17.01
C ALA A 411 7.69 7.13 -18.02
N THR A 412 7.15 6.62 -19.12
CA THR A 412 7.83 5.77 -20.09
C THR A 412 7.05 5.68 -21.41
N GLU A 413 7.76 5.55 -22.52
CA GLU A 413 7.18 5.23 -23.84
C GLU A 413 7.06 3.70 -24.05
N ASP A 414 7.68 2.89 -23.19
CA ASP A 414 7.58 1.43 -23.23
C ASP A 414 6.23 0.97 -22.65
N PHE A 415 5.43 0.30 -23.48
CA PHE A 415 4.10 -0.15 -23.10
C PHE A 415 4.09 -1.16 -21.94
N GLU A 416 5.06 -2.08 -21.87
CA GLU A 416 5.13 -3.06 -20.77
C GLU A 416 5.51 -2.38 -19.44
N GLU A 417 6.39 -1.39 -19.52
CA GLU A 417 6.75 -0.58 -18.37
C GLU A 417 5.57 0.33 -17.94
N ALA A 418 4.85 0.91 -18.90
CA ALA A 418 3.64 1.69 -18.65
C ALA A 418 2.54 0.84 -17.99
N ARG A 419 2.37 -0.41 -18.41
CA ARG A 419 1.48 -1.39 -17.77
C ARG A 419 1.90 -1.65 -16.34
N LYS A 420 3.20 -1.86 -16.08
CA LYS A 420 3.75 -2.06 -14.74
C LYS A 420 3.48 -0.86 -13.82
N PHE A 421 3.72 0.37 -14.30
CA PHE A 421 3.32 1.58 -13.58
C PHE A 421 1.81 1.68 -13.37
N GLY A 422 1.00 1.35 -14.37
CA GLY A 422 -0.45 1.32 -14.24
C GLY A 422 -0.91 0.38 -13.11
N PHE A 423 -0.33 -0.83 -13.05
CA PHE A 423 -0.57 -1.80 -11.99
C PHE A 423 -0.24 -1.19 -10.61
N TYR A 424 0.95 -0.60 -10.45
CA TYR A 424 1.37 0.06 -9.21
C TYR A 424 0.38 1.14 -8.76
N ARG A 425 -0.15 1.94 -9.69
CA ARG A 425 -1.10 3.03 -9.39
C ARG A 425 -2.45 2.53 -8.93
N ILE A 426 -2.93 1.44 -9.52
CA ILE A 426 -4.22 0.82 -9.16
C ILE A 426 -4.14 0.27 -7.74
N VAL A 427 -3.18 -0.61 -7.44
CA VAL A 427 -3.07 -1.23 -6.10
C VAL A 427 -2.39 -0.33 -5.07
N GLY A 428 -1.86 0.81 -5.51
CA GLY A 428 -1.29 1.87 -4.70
C GLY A 428 -2.27 2.98 -4.35
N HIS A 429 -3.58 2.82 -4.61
CA HIS A 429 -4.64 3.80 -4.36
C HIS A 429 -4.62 5.07 -5.24
N GLN A 430 -3.63 5.24 -6.11
CA GLN A 430 -3.49 6.45 -6.93
C GLN A 430 -4.55 6.52 -8.02
N PHE A 431 -5.02 5.38 -8.53
CA PHE A 431 -6.05 5.35 -9.58
C PHE A 431 -7.36 6.02 -9.12
N THR A 432 -7.81 5.72 -7.90
CA THR A 432 -9.03 6.30 -7.33
C THR A 432 -8.78 7.65 -6.65
N ASP A 433 -7.63 7.85 -5.99
CA ASP A 433 -7.26 9.14 -5.37
C ASP A 433 -7.17 10.27 -6.40
N SER A 434 -6.83 9.97 -7.66
CA SER A 434 -6.73 10.95 -8.75
C SER A 434 -8.09 11.43 -9.28
N ALA A 435 -9.14 10.62 -9.13
CA ALA A 435 -10.43 10.84 -9.79
C ALA A 435 -11.54 11.27 -8.81
N PHE A 436 -11.46 10.87 -7.54
CA PHE A 436 -12.52 11.04 -6.54
C PHE A 436 -12.13 12.01 -5.41
N ALA A 437 -13.16 12.57 -4.77
CA ALA A 437 -13.05 13.45 -3.62
C ALA A 437 -12.43 12.75 -2.39
N TYR A 438 -11.75 13.52 -1.53
CA TYR A 438 -11.37 13.06 -0.20
C TYR A 438 -12.57 13.20 0.73
N ARG A 439 -12.86 12.19 1.54
CA ARG A 439 -13.89 12.27 2.59
C ARG A 439 -13.23 12.62 3.92
N GLY A 440 -13.88 13.51 4.67
CA GLY A 440 -13.51 13.78 6.06
C GLY A 440 -13.90 12.62 6.97
N ASP A 441 -13.30 12.59 8.17
CA ASP A 441 -13.54 11.54 9.18
C ASP A 441 -15.01 11.43 9.64
N ASP A 442 -15.84 12.44 9.34
CA ASP A 442 -17.26 12.54 9.71
C ASP A 442 -18.25 12.07 8.62
N GLU A 443 -17.78 11.77 7.40
CA GLU A 443 -18.63 11.44 6.25
C GLU A 443 -18.78 9.93 5.97
N GLY A 444 -18.33 9.08 6.89
CA GLY A 444 -18.39 7.62 6.80
C GLY A 444 -17.18 7.00 6.12
N ASP A 445 -17.29 5.72 5.71
CA ASP A 445 -16.19 4.98 5.10
C ASP A 445 -15.68 5.66 3.81
N ASP A 446 -14.35 5.64 3.62
CA ASP A 446 -13.71 6.19 2.44
C ASP A 446 -14.14 5.39 1.19
N PHE A 447 -15.02 6.00 0.40
CA PHE A 447 -15.57 5.39 -0.81
C PHE A 447 -14.51 4.96 -1.82
N ARG A 448 -13.36 5.63 -1.86
CA ARG A 448 -12.26 5.29 -2.76
C ARG A 448 -11.70 3.92 -2.44
N ARG A 449 -11.53 3.62 -1.15
CA ARG A 449 -11.06 2.31 -0.67
C ARG A 449 -12.06 1.20 -0.96
N VAL A 450 -13.36 1.49 -0.83
CA VAL A 450 -14.42 0.54 -1.25
C VAL A 450 -14.35 0.26 -2.76
N VAL A 451 -14.10 1.29 -3.58
CA VAL A 451 -13.94 1.14 -5.02
C VAL A 451 -12.66 0.38 -5.37
N ASP A 452 -11.53 0.66 -4.72
CA ASP A 452 -10.26 -0.05 -4.94
C ASP A 452 -10.46 -1.57 -4.82
N HIS A 453 -11.11 -2.03 -3.76
CA HIS A 453 -11.40 -3.46 -3.55
C HIS A 453 -12.36 -4.02 -4.59
N ARG A 454 -13.39 -3.27 -4.99
CA ARG A 454 -14.30 -3.68 -6.06
C ARG A 454 -13.59 -3.87 -7.40
N LEU A 455 -12.69 -2.96 -7.74
CA LEU A 455 -11.90 -3.03 -8.97
C LEU A 455 -10.94 -4.23 -8.94
N ILE A 456 -10.27 -4.46 -7.82
CA ILE A 456 -9.42 -5.64 -7.60
C ILE A 456 -10.23 -6.94 -7.75
N ALA A 457 -11.47 -6.98 -7.24
CA ALA A 457 -12.37 -8.11 -7.36
C ALA A 457 -13.03 -8.26 -8.75
N GLY A 458 -12.84 -7.28 -9.65
CA GLY A 458 -13.48 -7.26 -10.96
C GLY A 458 -14.98 -6.98 -10.93
N VAL A 459 -15.44 -6.24 -9.92
CA VAL A 459 -16.84 -5.82 -9.79
C VAL A 459 -17.03 -4.50 -10.54
N PRO A 460 -17.87 -4.47 -11.61
CA PRO A 460 -18.06 -3.26 -12.39
C PRO A 460 -18.71 -2.12 -11.59
N LEU A 461 -18.30 -0.89 -11.89
CA LEU A 461 -18.83 0.34 -11.31
C LEU A 461 -19.93 0.93 -12.20
N ASN A 462 -20.89 1.62 -11.57
CA ASN A 462 -21.97 2.26 -12.31
C ASN A 462 -21.62 3.70 -12.69
N ALA A 463 -21.80 4.05 -13.96
CA ALA A 463 -21.49 5.36 -14.51
C ALA A 463 -22.22 6.50 -13.78
N SER A 464 -23.48 6.32 -13.37
CA SER A 464 -24.22 7.38 -12.67
C SER A 464 -23.62 7.70 -11.30
N MET A 465 -23.08 6.68 -10.62
CA MET A 465 -22.35 6.84 -9.35
C MET A 465 -20.98 7.50 -9.59
N LEU A 466 -20.26 7.12 -10.64
CA LEU A 466 -19.00 7.78 -11.02
C LEU A 466 -19.20 9.26 -11.31
N PHE A 467 -20.24 9.63 -12.07
CA PHE A 467 -20.51 11.03 -12.37
C PHE A 467 -20.82 11.85 -11.11
N ASP A 468 -21.50 11.28 -10.11
CA ASP A 468 -21.71 11.97 -8.83
C ASP A 468 -20.39 12.22 -8.10
N GLU A 469 -19.52 11.21 -8.01
CA GLU A 469 -18.24 11.30 -7.30
C GLU A 469 -17.21 12.17 -8.04
N TYR A 470 -17.19 12.15 -9.37
CA TYR A 470 -16.38 13.08 -10.18
C TYR A 470 -16.78 14.53 -9.95
N LEU A 471 -18.09 14.81 -9.86
CA LEU A 471 -18.57 16.17 -9.65
C LEU A 471 -18.40 16.65 -8.20
N ARG A 472 -18.33 15.73 -7.23
CA ARG A 472 -17.85 16.05 -5.87
C ARG A 472 -16.38 16.43 -5.90
N ARG A 473 -15.52 15.63 -6.54
CA ARG A 473 -14.10 15.98 -6.70
C ARG A 473 -13.91 17.34 -7.38
N TYR A 474 -14.70 17.60 -8.43
CA TYR A 474 -14.70 18.89 -9.11
C TYR A 474 -15.13 20.03 -8.17
N HIS A 475 -16.14 19.81 -7.32
CA HIS A 475 -16.61 20.79 -6.35
C HIS A 475 -15.52 21.15 -5.32
N ASP A 476 -14.84 20.15 -4.75
CA ASP A 476 -13.79 20.36 -3.74
C ASP A 476 -12.62 21.19 -4.30
N GLU A 477 -12.26 20.95 -5.55
CA GLU A 477 -11.20 21.70 -6.25
C GLU A 477 -11.69 23.09 -6.74
N SER A 478 -12.98 23.40 -6.58
CA SER A 478 -13.56 24.72 -6.87
C SER A 478 -13.60 25.65 -5.65
N GLU A 479 -12.87 25.31 -4.57
CA GLU A 479 -12.79 26.10 -3.34
C GLU A 479 -12.31 27.54 -3.62
N GLY A 480 -12.91 28.52 -2.94
CA GLY A 480 -12.63 29.94 -3.16
C GLY A 480 -13.38 30.58 -4.35
N GLY A 481 -14.12 29.78 -5.14
CA GLY A 481 -14.96 30.26 -6.24
C GLY A 481 -14.27 30.27 -7.61
N ASP A 482 -13.04 29.79 -7.68
CA ASP A 482 -12.30 29.58 -8.92
C ASP A 482 -12.71 28.26 -9.59
N LEU A 483 -12.40 28.13 -10.88
CA LEU A 483 -12.64 26.90 -11.63
C LEU A 483 -11.51 25.88 -11.32
N PRO A 484 -11.83 24.59 -11.20
CA PRO A 484 -10.82 23.55 -11.02
C PRO A 484 -9.83 23.51 -12.18
N PRO A 485 -8.58 23.06 -11.93
CA PRO A 485 -7.64 22.74 -12.99
C PRO A 485 -8.23 21.72 -13.98
N HIS A 486 -8.08 21.94 -15.28
CA HIS A 486 -8.62 21.04 -16.31
C HIS A 486 -8.00 19.63 -16.24
N GLN A 487 -6.84 19.49 -15.61
CA GLN A 487 -6.21 18.19 -15.33
C GLN A 487 -7.11 17.28 -14.50
N ILE A 488 -7.91 17.81 -13.56
CA ILE A 488 -8.87 17.00 -12.80
C ILE A 488 -9.87 16.33 -13.75
N VAL A 489 -10.41 17.09 -14.70
CA VAL A 489 -11.37 16.61 -15.69
C VAL A 489 -10.73 15.61 -16.64
N ALA A 490 -9.48 15.85 -17.06
CA ALA A 490 -8.72 14.92 -17.89
C ALA A 490 -8.47 13.58 -17.15
N GLN A 491 -8.12 13.61 -15.86
CA GLN A 491 -7.95 12.38 -15.07
C GLN A 491 -9.24 11.59 -14.92
N GLN A 492 -10.38 12.28 -14.77
CA GLN A 492 -11.70 11.65 -14.72
C GLN A 492 -12.09 11.00 -16.05
N LEU A 493 -11.73 11.61 -17.19
CA LEU A 493 -11.91 10.99 -18.50
C LEU A 493 -11.03 9.75 -18.65
N VAL A 494 -9.73 9.84 -18.32
CA VAL A 494 -8.81 8.68 -18.37
C VAL A 494 -9.32 7.55 -17.49
N HIS A 495 -9.77 7.85 -16.26
CA HIS A 495 -10.33 6.86 -15.35
C HIS A 495 -11.60 6.21 -15.94
N LEU A 496 -12.53 6.99 -16.49
CA LEU A 496 -13.77 6.48 -17.08
C LEU A 496 -13.52 5.59 -18.32
N GLU A 497 -12.65 6.03 -19.22
CA GLU A 497 -12.26 5.27 -20.43
C GLU A 497 -11.49 4.00 -20.06
N THR A 498 -10.61 4.05 -19.07
CA THR A 498 -9.90 2.88 -18.54
C THR A 498 -10.89 1.82 -18.02
N LEU A 499 -11.88 2.24 -17.22
CA LEU A 499 -12.91 1.34 -16.71
C LEU A 499 -13.78 0.73 -17.82
N SER A 500 -14.13 1.53 -18.83
CA SER A 500 -14.89 1.09 -20.00
C SER A 500 -14.11 0.03 -20.78
N ARG A 501 -12.85 0.32 -21.13
CA ARG A 501 -11.96 -0.57 -21.88
C ARG A 501 -11.67 -1.89 -21.14
N ALA A 502 -11.55 -1.86 -19.81
CA ALA A 502 -11.38 -3.05 -18.99
C ALA A 502 -12.68 -3.85 -18.76
N GLY A 503 -13.84 -3.38 -19.26
CA GLY A 503 -15.13 -4.03 -19.04
C GLY A 503 -15.66 -3.90 -17.60
N LEU A 504 -15.15 -2.94 -16.84
CA LEU A 504 -15.50 -2.67 -15.44
C LEU A 504 -16.40 -1.45 -15.27
N LEU A 505 -17.04 -1.00 -16.35
CA LEU A 505 -18.06 0.05 -16.36
C LEU A 505 -19.43 -0.51 -16.74
N ASN A 506 -20.47 -0.12 -16.01
CA ASN A 506 -21.87 -0.40 -16.34
C ASN A 506 -22.72 0.88 -16.28
N GLY A 507 -23.97 0.80 -16.76
CA GLY A 507 -24.91 1.93 -16.74
C GLY A 507 -24.87 2.82 -17.98
N LEU A 508 -23.95 2.55 -18.92
CA LEU A 508 -23.93 3.12 -20.26
C LEU A 508 -24.00 1.99 -21.28
N ASP A 509 -24.68 2.25 -22.39
CA ASP A 509 -24.98 1.30 -23.48
C ASP A 509 -23.94 1.30 -24.60
N VAL A 510 -22.94 2.18 -24.49
CA VAL A 510 -21.85 2.38 -25.44
C VAL A 510 -20.51 2.40 -24.68
N PRO A 511 -19.41 1.98 -25.33
CA PRO A 511 -18.06 2.27 -24.85
C PRO A 511 -17.83 3.78 -24.72
N ILE A 512 -16.81 4.17 -23.97
CA ILE A 512 -16.50 5.59 -23.72
C ILE A 512 -15.31 6.04 -24.54
N GLU A 513 -14.30 5.18 -24.59
CA GLU A 513 -13.06 5.39 -25.27
C GLU A 513 -13.27 5.50 -26.79
N PRO A 514 -12.50 6.37 -27.46
CA PRO A 514 -12.48 6.41 -28.91
C PRO A 514 -11.95 5.06 -29.45
N PRO A 515 -12.42 4.62 -30.65
CA PRO A 515 -11.97 3.38 -31.24
C PRO A 515 -10.44 3.38 -31.39
N THR A 516 -9.79 2.31 -30.93
CA THR A 516 -8.33 2.19 -31.01
C THR A 516 -7.90 2.24 -32.48
N MET A 517 -7.25 3.33 -32.88
CA MET A 517 -6.61 3.42 -34.19
C MET A 517 -5.52 2.34 -34.21
N THR A 518 -5.64 1.36 -35.10
CA THR A 518 -4.59 0.37 -35.33
C THR A 518 -3.29 1.09 -35.69
N THR A 519 -2.15 0.57 -35.24
CA THR A 519 -0.81 1.13 -35.47
C THR A 519 -0.46 1.33 -36.95
N GLU A 520 -1.21 0.69 -37.88
CA GLU A 520 -1.09 0.91 -39.33
C GLU A 520 -1.73 2.23 -39.82
N THR A 521 -2.43 2.96 -38.95
CA THR A 521 -3.13 4.23 -39.25
C THR A 521 -2.55 5.44 -38.52
N VAL A 522 -1.30 5.36 -38.01
CA VAL A 522 -0.48 6.56 -37.80
C VAL A 522 0.14 6.96 -39.14
N THR A 523 -0.73 7.15 -40.15
CA THR A 523 -0.40 8.14 -41.16
C THR A 523 -0.52 9.47 -40.45
N GLU A 524 0.56 10.25 -40.41
CA GLU A 524 0.53 11.70 -40.19
C GLU A 524 -0.81 12.21 -40.70
N THR A 525 -1.71 12.57 -39.79
CA THR A 525 -3.03 13.07 -40.17
C THR A 525 -2.75 14.37 -40.91
N ASP A 526 -2.90 14.33 -42.23
CA ASP A 526 -2.76 15.43 -43.18
C ASP A 526 -3.93 16.42 -42.94
N PHE A 527 -3.98 17.03 -41.76
CA PHE A 527 -4.92 18.08 -41.41
C PHE A 527 -4.23 19.43 -41.59
N ASP A 528 -4.97 20.40 -42.11
CA ASP A 528 -4.46 21.74 -42.38
C ASP A 528 -4.09 22.45 -41.07
N ALA A 529 -2.81 22.39 -40.70
CA ALA A 529 -2.28 23.09 -39.54
C ALA A 529 -1.89 24.55 -39.86
N THR A 530 -2.03 25.00 -41.11
CA THR A 530 -1.74 26.38 -41.52
C THR A 530 -2.80 27.38 -41.04
N SER A 531 -3.95 26.90 -40.55
CA SER A 531 -5.04 27.72 -40.05
C SER A 531 -5.50 27.30 -38.67
N LEU A 532 -5.48 28.25 -37.72
CA LEU A 532 -5.98 28.06 -36.36
C LEU A 532 -7.44 27.59 -36.33
N SER A 533 -8.28 27.98 -37.28
CA SER A 533 -9.66 27.49 -37.35
C SER A 533 -9.72 26.01 -37.76
N ALA A 534 -8.90 25.59 -38.73
CA ALA A 534 -8.85 24.21 -39.20
C ALA A 534 -8.30 23.27 -38.11
N ILE A 535 -7.25 23.69 -37.37
CA ILE A 535 -6.75 22.93 -36.22
C ILE A 535 -7.85 22.73 -35.17
N ARG A 536 -8.59 23.79 -34.84
CA ARG A 536 -9.66 23.74 -33.82
C ARG A 536 -10.82 22.86 -34.25
N GLU A 537 -11.23 22.95 -35.51
CA GLU A 537 -12.25 22.10 -36.10
C GLU A 537 -11.84 20.63 -36.06
N HIS A 538 -10.63 20.29 -36.54
CA HIS A 538 -10.10 18.94 -36.50
C HIS A 538 -10.08 18.37 -35.07
N ARG A 539 -9.53 19.14 -34.11
CA ARG A 539 -9.48 18.71 -32.71
C ARG A 539 -10.86 18.51 -32.11
N LEU A 540 -11.83 19.38 -32.44
CA LEU A 540 -13.21 19.22 -31.97
C LEU A 540 -13.85 17.95 -32.55
N GLU A 541 -13.65 17.67 -33.83
CA GLU A 541 -14.16 16.45 -34.46
C GLU A 541 -13.56 15.20 -33.83
N SER A 542 -12.24 15.16 -33.66
CA SER A 542 -11.54 14.05 -33.00
C SER A 542 -11.96 13.90 -31.52
N PHE A 543 -12.25 15.01 -30.83
CA PHE A 543 -12.81 14.97 -29.48
C PHE A 543 -14.20 14.31 -29.44
N LEU A 544 -15.04 14.63 -30.43
CA LEU A 544 -16.41 14.14 -30.55
C LEU A 544 -16.53 12.73 -31.14
N ASP A 545 -15.45 12.17 -31.68
CA ASP A 545 -15.40 10.80 -32.25
C ASP A 545 -15.43 9.68 -31.19
N ARG A 546 -15.74 10.02 -29.94
CA ARG A 546 -15.97 9.05 -28.86
C ARG A 546 -17.39 8.50 -28.94
N PRO A 547 -17.61 7.17 -28.78
CA PRO A 547 -18.96 6.61 -28.76
C PRO A 547 -19.85 7.21 -27.65
N LEU A 548 -19.24 7.73 -26.57
CA LEU A 548 -19.93 8.55 -25.56
C LEU A 548 -20.81 9.65 -26.17
N PHE A 549 -20.40 10.24 -27.30
CA PHE A 549 -21.09 11.35 -27.96
C PHE A 549 -21.97 10.92 -29.15
N GLU A 550 -22.22 9.62 -29.35
CA GLU A 550 -23.24 9.16 -30.31
C GLU A 550 -24.65 9.56 -29.87
N ALA A 551 -24.89 9.65 -28.55
CA ALA A 551 -26.16 10.11 -28.01
C ALA A 551 -26.28 11.66 -28.17
N PRO A 552 -27.29 12.17 -28.90
CA PRO A 552 -27.40 13.61 -29.21
C PRO A 552 -27.42 14.51 -27.98
N ALA A 553 -28.05 14.07 -26.88
CA ALA A 553 -28.12 14.86 -25.65
C ALA A 553 -26.75 15.00 -24.95
N ARG A 554 -25.90 13.96 -24.97
CA ARG A 554 -24.53 14.00 -24.43
C ARG A 554 -23.64 14.89 -25.30
N ARG A 555 -23.74 14.71 -26.62
CA ARG A 555 -23.02 15.52 -27.62
C ARG A 555 -23.36 17.00 -27.51
N ALA A 556 -24.65 17.33 -27.41
CA ALA A 556 -25.12 18.70 -27.24
C ALA A 556 -24.64 19.33 -25.93
N ALA A 557 -24.67 18.57 -24.81
CA ALA A 557 -24.14 19.04 -23.53
C ALA A 557 -22.64 19.31 -23.58
N ALA A 558 -21.86 18.43 -24.23
CA ALA A 558 -20.43 18.64 -24.43
C ALA A 558 -20.14 19.85 -25.34
N LEU A 559 -20.81 19.97 -26.48
CA LEU A 559 -20.69 21.11 -27.39
C LEU A 559 -21.05 22.44 -26.73
N ALA A 560 -22.11 22.47 -25.90
CA ALA A 560 -22.44 23.65 -25.10
C ALA A 560 -21.32 24.01 -24.11
N GLY A 561 -20.71 23.01 -23.48
CA GLY A 561 -19.51 23.18 -22.66
C GLY A 561 -18.34 23.76 -23.46
N VAL A 562 -18.03 23.18 -24.63
CA VAL A 562 -16.96 23.65 -25.52
C VAL A 562 -17.15 25.11 -25.87
N LEU A 563 -18.34 25.51 -26.32
CA LEU A 563 -18.62 26.89 -26.71
C LEU A 563 -18.46 27.86 -25.53
N VAL A 564 -18.99 27.50 -24.36
CA VAL A 564 -18.83 28.32 -23.14
C VAL A 564 -17.35 28.44 -22.78
N GLY A 565 -16.57 27.37 -22.88
CA GLY A 565 -15.12 27.37 -22.63
C GLY A 565 -14.34 28.25 -23.61
N GLN A 566 -14.60 28.11 -24.92
CA GLN A 566 -13.97 28.91 -25.97
C GLN A 566 -14.27 30.40 -25.82
N VAL A 567 -15.55 30.76 -25.61
CA VAL A 567 -15.95 32.16 -25.39
C VAL A 567 -15.34 32.70 -24.11
N SER A 568 -15.29 31.92 -23.03
CA SER A 568 -14.70 32.35 -21.76
C SER A 568 -13.19 32.60 -21.88
N TRP A 569 -12.47 31.72 -22.57
CA TRP A 569 -11.06 31.92 -22.89
C TRP A 569 -10.86 33.22 -23.69
N HIS A 570 -11.63 33.45 -24.75
CA HIS A 570 -11.52 34.67 -25.55
C HIS A 570 -11.86 35.93 -24.74
N GLN A 571 -12.85 35.86 -23.85
CA GLN A 571 -13.17 36.98 -22.95
C GLN A 571 -12.01 37.33 -22.03
N GLU A 572 -11.34 36.33 -21.47
CA GLU A 572 -10.23 36.49 -20.55
C GLU A 572 -8.94 36.93 -21.27
N SER A 573 -8.52 36.19 -22.29
CA SER A 573 -7.24 36.35 -22.96
C SER A 573 -7.20 37.49 -23.98
N GLU A 574 -8.23 37.63 -24.83
CA GLU A 574 -8.25 38.64 -25.90
C GLU A 574 -8.90 39.95 -25.45
N ARG A 575 -9.90 39.88 -24.58
CA ARG A 575 -10.67 41.05 -24.14
C ARG A 575 -10.38 41.53 -22.72
N ASN A 576 -9.52 40.82 -21.98
CA ASN A 576 -9.11 41.16 -20.62
C ASN A 576 -10.32 41.37 -19.67
N ILE A 577 -11.38 40.56 -19.84
CA ILE A 577 -12.57 40.58 -19.00
C ILE A 577 -12.30 39.77 -17.74
N GLY A 578 -12.13 40.44 -16.60
CA GLY A 578 -11.79 39.78 -15.33
C GLY A 578 -12.89 38.90 -14.72
N ARG A 579 -14.07 38.78 -15.35
CA ARG A 579 -15.12 37.80 -15.00
C ARG A 579 -15.71 37.20 -16.28
N PRO A 580 -15.08 36.14 -16.81
CA PRO A 580 -15.56 35.46 -18.01
C PRO A 580 -16.90 34.73 -17.77
N LEU A 581 -17.52 34.23 -18.85
CA LEU A 581 -18.87 33.64 -18.81
C LEU A 581 -18.98 32.45 -17.85
N ASP A 582 -17.96 31.62 -17.78
CA ASP A 582 -17.91 30.45 -16.91
C ASP A 582 -17.69 30.76 -15.42
N ALA A 583 -17.26 31.97 -15.06
CA ALA A 583 -17.27 32.41 -13.66
C ALA A 583 -18.69 32.44 -13.06
N GLN A 584 -19.73 32.45 -13.92
CA GLN A 584 -21.14 32.39 -13.51
C GLN A 584 -21.78 31.01 -13.76
N THR A 585 -21.05 30.09 -14.38
CA THR A 585 -21.57 28.80 -14.86
C THR A 585 -20.80 27.64 -14.22
N LYS A 586 -21.05 27.41 -12.93
CA LYS A 586 -20.40 26.35 -12.16
C LYS A 586 -20.91 24.96 -12.59
N GLY A 587 -20.00 24.10 -13.05
CA GLY A 587 -20.34 22.79 -13.63
C GLY A 587 -21.03 21.83 -12.65
N ASP A 588 -20.57 21.79 -11.40
CA ASP A 588 -21.12 20.97 -10.31
C ASP A 588 -22.53 21.39 -9.86
N GLN A 589 -22.86 22.68 -10.01
CA GLN A 589 -24.18 23.26 -9.66
C GLN A 589 -25.11 23.42 -10.86
N LEU A 590 -24.64 23.07 -12.06
CA LEU A 590 -25.35 23.32 -13.29
C LEU A 590 -26.70 22.61 -13.32
N THR A 591 -27.74 23.36 -13.66
CA THR A 591 -29.08 22.87 -13.97
C THR A 591 -29.35 23.06 -15.46
N LYS A 592 -30.36 22.36 -15.99
CA LYS A 592 -30.74 22.54 -17.40
C LYS A 592 -31.08 24.00 -17.73
N ASN A 593 -31.79 24.71 -16.84
CA ASN A 593 -32.14 26.12 -17.03
C ASN A 593 -30.91 27.05 -16.98
N SER A 594 -29.98 26.82 -16.06
CA SER A 594 -28.76 27.63 -16.00
C SER A 594 -27.86 27.37 -17.21
N LEU A 595 -27.81 26.14 -17.73
CA LEU A 595 -27.10 25.83 -18.96
C LEU A 595 -27.74 26.51 -20.17
N GLU A 596 -29.08 26.52 -20.26
CA GLU A 596 -29.81 27.23 -21.31
C GLU A 596 -29.47 28.72 -21.35
N ASN A 597 -29.44 29.37 -20.19
CA ASN A 597 -29.04 30.78 -20.07
C ASN A 597 -27.56 31.00 -20.46
N ALA A 598 -26.67 30.12 -20.00
CA ALA A 598 -25.24 30.20 -20.30
C ALA A 598 -24.98 30.02 -21.81
N LEU A 599 -25.63 29.04 -22.42
CA LEU A 599 -25.53 28.75 -23.85
C LEU A 599 -26.07 29.91 -24.70
N THR A 600 -27.23 30.45 -24.33
CA THR A 600 -27.81 31.63 -25.01
C THR A 600 -26.83 32.81 -24.95
N SER A 601 -26.27 33.06 -23.76
CA SER A 601 -25.26 34.11 -23.57
C SER A 601 -23.98 33.85 -24.38
N ALA A 602 -23.56 32.59 -24.50
CA ALA A 602 -22.39 32.20 -25.29
C ALA A 602 -22.62 32.46 -26.78
N LEU A 603 -23.78 32.08 -27.33
CA LEU A 603 -24.15 32.32 -28.72
C LEU A 603 -24.26 33.82 -29.05
N GLU A 604 -24.87 34.60 -28.15
CA GLU A 604 -24.94 36.06 -28.30
C GLU A 604 -23.54 36.68 -28.30
N LYS A 605 -22.69 36.28 -27.36
CA LYS A 605 -21.30 36.76 -27.27
C LYS A 605 -20.47 36.33 -28.48
N ALA A 606 -20.59 35.09 -28.94
CA ALA A 606 -19.90 34.60 -30.13
C ALA A 606 -20.23 35.47 -31.36
N LYS A 607 -21.51 35.82 -31.54
CA LYS A 607 -21.95 36.72 -32.62
C LYS A 607 -21.49 38.17 -32.42
N VAL A 608 -21.53 38.70 -31.20
CA VAL A 608 -21.08 40.06 -30.93
C VAL A 608 -19.58 40.18 -31.14
N TYR A 609 -18.80 39.18 -30.72
CA TYR A 609 -17.35 39.20 -30.80
C TYR A 609 -16.83 38.95 -32.21
N ALA A 610 -17.55 38.17 -33.02
CA ALA A 610 -17.33 38.01 -34.46
C ALA A 610 -17.21 39.35 -35.19
N LEU A 611 -18.10 40.30 -34.88
CA LEU A 611 -18.16 41.61 -35.53
C LEU A 611 -16.92 42.47 -35.29
N ASP A 612 -16.23 42.22 -34.19
CA ASP A 612 -15.00 42.93 -33.81
C ASP A 612 -13.73 42.12 -34.15
N SER A 613 -13.84 40.91 -34.72
CA SER A 613 -12.67 40.05 -34.99
C SER A 613 -11.81 40.60 -36.12
N GLU A 614 -10.49 40.57 -35.93
CA GLU A 614 -9.50 40.93 -36.94
C GLU A 614 -9.32 39.81 -38.00
N TYR A 615 -9.73 38.58 -37.68
CA TYR A 615 -9.67 37.43 -38.58
C TYR A 615 -10.85 37.40 -39.55
N ARG A 616 -10.56 37.27 -40.86
CA ARG A 616 -11.61 37.26 -41.90
C ARG A 616 -12.55 36.06 -41.81
N SER A 617 -12.10 34.94 -41.28
CA SER A 617 -12.87 33.71 -41.06
C SER A 617 -14.00 33.89 -40.05
N ASP A 618 -13.87 34.84 -39.12
CA ASP A 618 -14.71 34.92 -37.92
C ASP A 618 -15.78 36.03 -38.03
N ARG A 619 -15.90 36.70 -39.18
CA ARG A 619 -16.70 37.93 -39.32
C ARG A 619 -18.21 37.75 -39.13
N ASP A 620 -18.71 36.52 -39.31
CA ASP A 620 -20.14 36.19 -39.16
C ASP A 620 -20.46 35.49 -37.83
N MET A 621 -19.53 34.68 -37.31
CA MET A 621 -19.64 33.98 -36.02
C MET A 621 -18.25 33.66 -35.49
N LEU A 622 -18.01 33.87 -34.19
CA LEU A 622 -16.79 33.41 -33.52
C LEU A 622 -16.96 31.93 -33.17
N PHE A 623 -15.98 31.10 -33.50
CA PHE A 623 -16.01 29.63 -33.33
C PHE A 623 -17.15 28.93 -34.12
N PRO A 624 -17.23 29.17 -35.44
CA PRO A 624 -18.28 28.58 -36.29
C PRO A 624 -18.28 27.06 -36.21
N GLU A 625 -17.11 26.42 -36.10
CA GLU A 625 -16.98 24.97 -36.03
C GLU A 625 -17.74 24.35 -34.84
N THR A 626 -17.84 25.04 -33.71
CA THR A 626 -18.60 24.56 -32.54
C THR A 626 -20.08 24.89 -32.67
N VAL A 627 -20.42 26.10 -33.13
CA VAL A 627 -21.81 26.57 -33.23
C VAL A 627 -22.58 25.76 -34.26
N ASP A 628 -22.00 25.52 -35.43
CA ASP A 628 -22.65 24.77 -36.51
C ASP A 628 -22.91 23.33 -36.07
N ARG A 629 -21.92 22.66 -35.44
CA ARG A 629 -22.08 21.30 -34.89
C ARG A 629 -23.14 21.23 -33.80
N LEU A 630 -23.27 22.26 -32.96
CA LEU A 630 -24.31 22.31 -31.92
C LEU A 630 -25.71 22.38 -32.55
N LEU A 631 -25.89 23.25 -33.54
CA LEU A 631 -27.15 23.41 -34.26
C LEU A 631 -27.51 22.16 -35.11
N GLU A 632 -26.51 21.47 -35.65
CA GLU A 632 -26.69 20.18 -36.33
C GLU A 632 -27.09 19.06 -35.36
N THR A 633 -26.60 19.10 -34.13
CA THR A 633 -26.82 18.04 -33.13
C THR A 633 -28.22 18.10 -32.52
N THR A 634 -28.76 19.30 -32.27
CA THR A 634 -30.07 19.47 -31.63
C THR A 634 -30.75 20.77 -32.00
N GLU A 635 -32.06 20.71 -32.22
CA GLU A 635 -32.94 21.89 -32.36
C GLU A 635 -33.51 22.35 -31.00
N ASP A 636 -33.40 21.50 -29.97
CA ASP A 636 -33.96 21.72 -28.64
C ASP A 636 -32.96 22.41 -27.70
N MET A 637 -33.46 23.22 -26.77
CA MET A 637 -32.66 23.84 -25.71
C MET A 637 -32.39 22.86 -24.53
N PRO A 638 -31.37 23.12 -23.68
CA PRO A 638 -30.96 22.23 -22.59
C PRO A 638 -32.07 21.72 -21.66
N SER A 639 -33.12 22.52 -21.43
CA SER A 639 -34.29 22.14 -20.61
C SER A 639 -35.07 20.94 -21.15
N ALA A 640 -35.02 20.68 -22.46
CA ALA A 640 -35.75 19.59 -23.12
C ALA A 640 -34.91 18.32 -23.35
N TRP A 641 -33.59 18.36 -23.15
CA TRP A 641 -32.73 17.22 -23.45
C TRP A 641 -33.00 16.01 -22.51
N PRO A 642 -33.15 14.78 -23.05
CA PRO A 642 -33.42 13.57 -22.27
C PRO A 642 -32.14 12.99 -21.66
N ILE A 643 -31.49 13.76 -20.79
CA ILE A 643 -30.24 13.41 -20.10
C ILE A 643 -30.39 13.61 -18.60
N GLU A 644 -29.77 12.74 -17.81
CA GLU A 644 -29.75 12.85 -16.35
C GLU A 644 -28.89 14.03 -15.90
N LYS A 645 -29.17 14.56 -14.70
CA LYS A 645 -28.49 15.77 -14.22
C LYS A 645 -26.97 15.59 -14.12
N ARG A 646 -26.50 14.53 -13.47
CA ARG A 646 -25.06 14.29 -13.25
C ARG A 646 -24.31 13.99 -14.54
N GLU A 647 -24.94 13.23 -15.43
CA GLU A 647 -24.41 12.96 -16.76
C GLU A 647 -24.30 14.24 -17.61
N LEU A 648 -25.34 15.10 -17.61
CA LEU A 648 -25.29 16.41 -18.27
C LEU A 648 -24.16 17.29 -17.71
N GLN A 649 -24.02 17.32 -16.38
CA GLN A 649 -22.99 18.10 -15.71
C GLN A 649 -21.58 17.60 -16.10
N PHE A 650 -21.37 16.29 -16.12
CA PHE A 650 -20.10 15.70 -16.53
C PHE A 650 -19.77 15.99 -18.00
N CYS A 651 -20.70 15.74 -18.93
CA CYS A 651 -20.50 16.04 -20.36
C CYS A 651 -20.20 17.53 -20.60
N TYR A 652 -20.90 18.43 -19.89
CA TYR A 652 -20.65 19.86 -19.95
C TYR A 652 -19.24 20.21 -19.44
N VAL A 653 -18.84 19.72 -18.26
CA VAL A 653 -17.53 20.01 -17.67
C VAL A 653 -16.40 19.49 -18.57
N LEU A 654 -16.58 18.31 -19.15
CA LEU A 654 -15.63 17.72 -20.10
C LEU A 654 -15.47 18.60 -21.35
N GLY A 655 -16.59 18.99 -21.96
CA GLY A 655 -16.58 19.91 -23.11
C GLY A 655 -15.99 21.27 -22.75
N HIS A 656 -16.31 21.81 -21.58
CA HIS A 656 -15.78 23.09 -21.08
C HIS A 656 -14.26 23.08 -20.94
N ALA A 657 -13.71 22.02 -20.33
CA ALA A 657 -12.27 21.83 -20.21
C ALA A 657 -11.58 21.75 -21.58
N HIS A 658 -12.17 21.00 -22.53
CA HIS A 658 -11.68 20.94 -23.91
C HIS A 658 -11.73 22.32 -24.60
N GLY A 659 -12.86 23.03 -24.48
CA GLY A 659 -13.07 24.35 -25.09
C GLY A 659 -12.11 25.43 -24.58
N ARG A 660 -11.85 25.46 -23.26
CA ARG A 660 -10.87 26.37 -22.64
C ARG A 660 -9.44 26.18 -23.18
N ARG A 661 -9.11 24.95 -23.60
CA ARG A 661 -7.80 24.59 -24.17
C ARG A 661 -7.80 24.54 -25.70
N SER A 662 -8.92 24.87 -26.36
CA SER A 662 -9.06 24.83 -27.83
C SER A 662 -8.07 25.77 -28.52
N MET A 663 -8.10 27.06 -28.15
CA MET A 663 -7.21 28.09 -28.74
C MET A 663 -5.74 27.96 -28.30
N PRO A 664 -5.38 27.82 -27.00
CA PRO A 664 -3.99 27.68 -26.59
C PRO A 664 -3.25 26.55 -27.32
N ILE A 665 -3.87 25.37 -27.42
CA ILE A 665 -3.26 24.24 -28.10
C ILE A 665 -3.21 24.46 -29.61
N ALA A 666 -4.20 25.15 -30.20
CA ALA A 666 -4.15 25.48 -31.62
C ALA A 666 -2.96 26.38 -31.95
N PHE A 667 -2.63 27.36 -31.09
CA PHE A 667 -1.40 28.14 -31.24
C PHE A 667 -0.15 27.25 -31.11
N ASP A 668 -0.07 26.41 -30.06
CA ASP A 668 1.07 25.52 -29.85
C ASP A 668 1.32 24.59 -31.06
N LEU A 669 0.25 24.12 -31.72
CA LEU A 669 0.37 23.25 -32.90
C LEU A 669 0.71 24.02 -34.18
N HIS A 670 0.16 25.21 -34.36
CA HIS A 670 0.47 26.07 -35.51
C HIS A 670 1.94 26.52 -35.50
N GLU A 671 2.47 26.90 -34.33
CA GLU A 671 3.87 27.31 -34.18
C GLU A 671 4.86 26.16 -34.47
N LYS A 672 4.51 24.91 -34.11
CA LYS A 672 5.34 23.73 -34.41
C LYS A 672 5.47 23.45 -35.90
N GLU A 673 4.43 23.70 -36.69
CA GLU A 673 4.47 23.52 -38.15
C GLU A 673 5.34 24.60 -38.81
N ASP A 674 5.23 25.86 -38.36
CA ASP A 674 6.06 26.98 -38.85
C ASP A 674 7.57 26.76 -38.59
N GLU A 675 7.94 26.10 -37.48
CA GLU A 675 9.32 25.72 -37.19
C GLU A 675 9.81 24.53 -38.04
N GLY A 676 8.93 23.61 -38.39
CA GLY A 676 9.21 22.47 -39.28
C GLY A 676 9.49 22.89 -40.72
N ASP A 677 8.77 23.89 -41.23
CA ASP A 677 8.89 24.37 -42.62
C ASP A 677 10.14 25.26 -42.83
N GLN A 678 10.65 25.91 -41.77
CA GLN A 678 11.92 26.68 -41.82
C GLN A 678 13.18 25.81 -41.84
N GLY A 679 13.07 24.50 -41.56
CA GLY A 679 14.17 23.53 -41.64
C GLY A 679 14.46 22.98 -43.05
N ALA A 680 13.61 23.31 -44.04
CA ALA A 680 13.63 22.74 -45.39
C ALA A 680 14.03 23.73 -46.50
N GLU A 681 14.84 24.76 -46.21
CA GLU A 681 15.46 25.56 -47.27
C GLU A 681 16.56 24.75 -48.00
N GLU A 682 16.32 24.48 -49.29
CA GLU A 682 17.23 23.83 -50.24
C GLU A 682 18.67 24.40 -50.18
N PRO A 683 19.71 23.55 -50.35
CA PRO A 683 21.07 24.03 -50.44
C PRO A 683 21.24 24.87 -51.71
N ALA A 684 21.45 26.17 -51.53
CA ALA A 684 21.77 27.08 -52.62
C ALA A 684 22.93 26.52 -53.47
N GLU A 685 22.63 26.27 -54.75
CA GLU A 685 23.60 26.06 -55.81
C GLU A 685 24.69 27.14 -55.75
N ASN A 686 25.89 26.78 -55.33
CA ASN A 686 27.04 27.65 -55.46
C ASN A 686 27.74 27.37 -56.79
N THR A 687 27.43 28.20 -57.78
CA THR A 687 28.14 28.30 -59.05
C THR A 687 29.61 28.67 -58.86
N ALA A 688 30.47 28.03 -59.67
CA ALA A 688 31.93 28.06 -59.70
C ALA A 688 32.62 29.46 -59.73
N ASN A 689 33.71 29.61 -58.96
CA ASN A 689 35.11 29.77 -59.43
C ASN A 689 36.10 29.97 -58.28
#